data_AF-A0A2M9BS55-F1
#
_entry.id   AF-A0A2M9BS55-F1
#
_cell.length_a   1.000
_cell.length_b   1.000
_cell.length_c   1.000
_cell.angle_alpha   90.00
_cell.angle_beta   90.00
_cell.angle_gamma   90.00
#
_symmetry.space_group_name_H-M   'P 1'
#
loop_
_entity.id
_entity.type
_entity.pdbx_description
1 polymer ?
#
loop_
_entity_poly.entity_id
_entity_poly.type
_entity_poly.pdbx_seq_one_letter_code
_entity_poly.pdbx_strand_id
1 'polypeptide(L)'
;MEYQTPGVYTVEKNAFPNSVVEVATAIPAFIGYTAKADFNGLNMSNKPVRVNSLKEFEDYFGQGATVKFSLLDKAGGAVPEVRETRHVATPDVQLSDGSTFLLVPDSDPFYLYNSVRLFYLNGGATCYVTSIGLYQTPVSSAAAPGGGNQAALDKAQDRLKAAQDRQKALDPALKPDDPTVVAAQADVDTAQAELSVQQSGQALMLAQGTAAAAVATVERKQKQAAAKAALATVQDELKAVQKEVDDAKTAVDADAAATAPAIDAQLETDIDTAQDALDQEADAAQREPLLKALQKAQQDYKEAANAVLEFNLQVQEHAQTLLDARQRLALVTAKVDKAQQLVDDLGAPAGGAAPALAPTVTYERVTVKKEDFLTAIDSLEYEQDPTMLVCPDALLLSKQDYYTVAQYMLMHCKDNQNRVALLDVYNGAVTMPQSPIIDPVIKDFREGVGQNYLNYGAAYFPWVKSAVLSEANVSFANFSDSLMDTIRTKTLSQFQRARVEPGKQLDISVIEAETNTTGELLNLKKEPLKDAEYNSLTAYRDVTDKSNLLTKVTQTNIFDLAKDMNLPVSANPQREALDNTVVHNAMKTLSKDYMVLVKAIMTYLNTLPPAAAMAGVYTAVDTNRGVWKAPANVSLNGVVAPTVSLSDKDQGRLNIDAVSGKSINAIRPFPGLGTLVWGARTLDGNSQDWRYINVRRTMIMIEQSIKLAARAYVFEPNDANTWTTVRSMINNFLFNLWKQGALAGGSPDDAYSVQIGLGSTMTADDILNGYMNVTVLLAIVRPAEFIVLTFQQQMQKS
;
A
#
# COMPACT_ATOMS: atom_id res chain seq x y z
N MET A 1 -14.81 -6.75 -56.99
CA MET A 1 -16.16 -7.32 -57.12
C MET A 1 -16.58 -7.16 -58.56
N GLU A 2 -16.74 -8.27 -59.25
CA GLU A 2 -17.15 -8.33 -60.66
C GLU A 2 -18.63 -8.75 -60.68
N TYR A 3 -19.54 -7.82 -60.99
CA TYR A 3 -20.97 -8.14 -61.11
C TYR A 3 -21.21 -8.73 -62.51
N GLN A 4 -21.50 -10.03 -62.59
CA GLN A 4 -21.55 -10.77 -63.85
C GLN A 4 -22.94 -10.84 -64.51
N THR A 5 -23.95 -10.14 -63.98
CA THR A 5 -25.29 -10.08 -64.60
C THR A 5 -25.93 -8.68 -64.49
N PRO A 6 -26.79 -8.28 -65.44
CA PRO A 6 -27.60 -7.06 -65.29
C PRO A 6 -28.69 -7.27 -64.24
N GLY A 7 -28.71 -6.46 -63.18
CA GLY A 7 -29.70 -6.51 -62.10
C GLY A 7 -29.54 -5.35 -61.10
N VAL A 8 -30.51 -5.20 -60.18
CA VAL A 8 -30.41 -4.26 -59.04
C VAL A 8 -29.85 -5.02 -57.85
N TYR A 9 -28.77 -4.51 -57.25
CA TYR A 9 -28.12 -5.11 -56.08
C TYR A 9 -28.24 -4.18 -54.88
N THR A 10 -28.76 -4.71 -53.77
CA THR A 10 -28.77 -4.01 -52.49
C THR A 10 -27.57 -4.48 -51.68
N VAL A 11 -26.70 -3.54 -51.28
CA VAL A 11 -25.57 -3.81 -50.38
C VAL A 11 -25.83 -3.02 -49.10
N GLU A 12 -26.24 -3.70 -48.04
CA GLU A 12 -26.24 -3.10 -46.71
C GLU A 12 -24.80 -2.98 -46.23
N LYS A 13 -24.30 -1.74 -46.19
CA LYS A 13 -23.04 -1.41 -45.51
C LYS A 13 -23.38 -1.04 -44.08
N ASN A 14 -22.74 -1.71 -43.14
CA ASN A 14 -22.80 -1.31 -41.74
C ASN A 14 -22.30 0.14 -41.62
N ALA A 15 -23.14 1.05 -41.12
CA ALA A 15 -22.92 2.50 -41.22
C ALA A 15 -21.79 3.01 -40.32
N PHE A 16 -21.35 2.20 -39.35
CA PHE A 16 -20.30 2.56 -38.40
C PHE A 16 -19.30 1.40 -38.27
N PRO A 17 -18.07 1.52 -38.80
CA PRO A 17 -17.02 0.56 -38.49
C PRO A 17 -16.65 0.65 -37.01
N ASN A 18 -16.19 -0.46 -36.43
CA ASN A 18 -15.59 -0.45 -35.09
C ASN A 18 -14.49 0.61 -35.02
N SER A 19 -14.46 1.38 -33.93
CA SER A 19 -13.43 2.38 -33.67
C SER A 19 -12.37 1.83 -32.73
N VAL A 20 -11.11 2.18 -32.93
CA VAL A 20 -10.08 1.94 -31.91
C VAL A 20 -10.33 2.89 -30.74
N VAL A 21 -10.43 2.34 -29.54
CA VAL A 21 -10.48 3.09 -28.27
C VAL A 21 -9.13 2.98 -27.60
N GLU A 22 -8.65 4.08 -27.03
CA GLU A 22 -7.42 4.11 -26.24
C GLU A 22 -7.55 3.18 -25.02
N VAL A 23 -6.59 2.27 -24.84
CA VAL A 23 -6.49 1.48 -23.61
C VAL A 23 -6.00 2.34 -22.44
N ALA A 24 -6.22 1.89 -21.22
CA ALA A 24 -5.67 2.53 -20.03
C ALA A 24 -4.14 2.66 -20.14
N THR A 25 -3.60 3.78 -19.65
CA THR A 25 -2.17 4.09 -19.75
C THR A 25 -1.46 4.13 -18.40
N ALA A 26 -2.18 4.31 -17.30
CA ALA A 26 -1.59 4.60 -15.99
C ALA A 26 -2.26 3.88 -14.80
N ILE A 27 -2.33 2.55 -14.87
CA ILE A 27 -2.81 1.68 -13.78
C ILE A 27 -1.61 0.87 -13.26
N PRO A 28 -0.99 1.23 -12.13
CA PRO A 28 0.09 0.44 -11.56
C PRO A 28 -0.41 -0.80 -10.83
N ALA A 29 0.39 -1.87 -10.86
CA ALA A 29 0.30 -2.99 -9.94
C ALA A 29 1.41 -2.89 -8.88
N PHE A 30 1.01 -2.82 -7.62
CA PHE A 30 1.89 -2.80 -6.45
C PHE A 30 1.97 -4.19 -5.83
N ILE A 31 3.19 -4.64 -5.52
CA ILE A 31 3.44 -5.94 -4.88
C ILE A 31 4.22 -5.73 -3.58
N GLY A 32 3.74 -6.31 -2.49
CA GLY A 32 4.42 -6.24 -1.19
C GLY A 32 3.61 -6.82 -0.04
N TYR A 33 4.12 -6.64 1.18
CA TYR A 33 3.52 -7.15 2.41
C TYR A 33 2.52 -6.15 2.98
N THR A 34 1.51 -6.68 3.66
CA THR A 34 0.35 -5.94 4.15
C THR A 34 0.02 -6.31 5.59
N ALA A 35 -0.84 -5.55 6.28
CA ALA A 35 -1.26 -5.92 7.63
C ALA A 35 -2.27 -7.08 7.61
N LYS A 36 -3.11 -7.10 6.58
CA LYS A 36 -4.12 -8.13 6.34
C LYS A 36 -4.33 -8.31 4.83
N ALA A 37 -5.09 -9.33 4.45
CA ALA A 37 -5.45 -9.58 3.05
C ALA A 37 -6.81 -10.26 3.00
N ASP A 38 -7.80 -9.58 3.60
CA ASP A 38 -9.15 -10.07 3.72
C ASP A 38 -10.18 -8.93 3.64
N PHE A 39 -11.28 -9.21 2.96
CA PHE A 39 -12.42 -8.29 2.88
C PHE A 39 -13.71 -9.09 2.87
N ASN A 40 -14.62 -8.77 3.79
CA ASN A 40 -15.90 -9.48 3.98
C ASN A 40 -15.76 -11.01 4.12
N GLY A 41 -14.63 -11.48 4.66
CA GLY A 41 -14.32 -12.90 4.82
C GLY A 41 -13.77 -13.60 3.57
N LEU A 42 -13.55 -12.86 2.47
CA LEU A 42 -12.84 -13.35 1.29
C LEU A 42 -11.33 -13.18 1.49
N ASN A 43 -10.57 -14.26 1.28
CA ASN A 43 -9.12 -14.21 1.30
C ASN A 43 -8.58 -13.68 -0.04
N MET A 44 -7.81 -12.59 0.05
CA MET A 44 -7.19 -11.85 -1.05
C MET A 44 -5.66 -12.00 -1.10
N SER A 45 -5.09 -12.88 -0.28
CA SER A 45 -3.64 -13.15 -0.28
C SER A 45 -3.20 -13.74 -1.62
N ASN A 46 -2.05 -13.28 -2.13
CA ASN A 46 -1.44 -13.69 -3.40
C ASN A 46 -2.36 -13.53 -4.61
N LYS A 47 -3.32 -12.61 -4.56
CA LYS A 47 -4.21 -12.29 -5.68
C LYS A 47 -4.09 -10.81 -6.02
N PRO A 48 -3.99 -10.44 -7.31
CA PRO A 48 -4.14 -9.06 -7.73
C PRO A 48 -5.54 -8.56 -7.40
N VAL A 49 -5.64 -7.48 -6.62
CA VAL A 49 -6.90 -6.83 -6.29
C VAL A 49 -6.88 -5.40 -6.79
N ARG A 50 -7.90 -5.03 -7.58
CA ARG A 50 -8.11 -3.66 -8.04
C ARG A 50 -8.60 -2.79 -6.88
N VAL A 51 -7.96 -1.65 -6.69
CA VAL A 51 -8.22 -0.67 -5.63
C VAL A 51 -8.33 0.71 -6.27
N ASN A 52 -9.37 1.46 -5.93
CA ASN A 52 -9.64 2.78 -6.52
C ASN A 52 -9.32 3.94 -5.59
N SER A 53 -9.06 3.67 -4.31
CA SER A 53 -8.71 4.70 -3.34
C SER A 53 -7.83 4.16 -2.20
N LEU A 54 -7.14 5.06 -1.49
CA LEU A 54 -6.40 4.69 -0.29
C LEU A 54 -7.30 4.09 0.80
N LYS A 55 -8.55 4.55 0.91
CA LYS A 55 -9.49 4.00 1.90
C LYS A 55 -9.84 2.54 1.59
N GLU A 56 -10.06 2.24 0.31
CA GLU A 56 -10.28 0.87 -0.14
C GLU A 56 -9.04 -0.01 0.08
N PHE A 57 -7.83 0.54 -0.13
CA PHE A 57 -6.59 -0.14 0.26
C PHE A 57 -6.60 -0.50 1.74
N GLU A 58 -6.87 0.46 2.63
CA GLU A 58 -6.87 0.24 4.09
C GLU A 58 -7.94 -0.77 4.52
N ASP A 59 -9.10 -0.78 3.86
CA ASP A 59 -10.18 -1.73 4.11
C ASP A 59 -9.79 -3.16 3.73
N TYR A 60 -9.00 -3.34 2.68
CA TYR A 60 -8.61 -4.66 2.16
C TYR A 60 -7.31 -5.18 2.79
N PHE A 61 -6.35 -4.28 2.99
CA PHE A 61 -4.96 -4.62 3.29
C PHE A 61 -4.45 -4.05 4.62
N GLY A 62 -5.22 -3.15 5.24
CA GLY A 62 -4.85 -2.49 6.49
C GLY A 62 -3.80 -1.40 6.32
N GLN A 63 -3.33 -0.88 7.46
CA GLN A 63 -2.32 0.18 7.53
C GLN A 63 -0.89 -0.40 7.55
N GLY A 64 0.12 0.46 7.60
CA GLY A 64 1.53 0.06 7.61
C GLY A 64 1.98 -0.63 8.90
N ALA A 65 3.10 -1.35 8.82
CA ALA A 65 3.67 -2.06 9.95
C ALA A 65 4.16 -1.11 11.06
N THR A 66 3.88 -1.46 12.30
CA THR A 66 4.47 -0.76 13.45
C THR A 66 5.89 -1.23 13.70
N VAL A 67 6.87 -0.38 13.42
CA VAL A 67 8.29 -0.66 13.61
C VAL A 67 8.73 -0.19 15.00
N LYS A 68 9.29 -1.11 15.79
CA LYS A 68 9.96 -0.79 17.06
C LYS A 68 11.41 -0.39 16.83
N PHE A 69 11.92 0.51 17.66
CA PHE A 69 13.29 0.99 17.60
C PHE A 69 14.00 0.84 18.94
N SER A 70 15.28 0.50 18.87
CA SER A 70 16.22 0.39 19.98
C SER A 70 17.39 1.37 19.81
N LEU A 71 18.10 1.67 20.90
CA LEU A 71 19.36 2.43 20.88
C LEU A 71 20.54 1.50 21.04
N LEU A 72 21.58 1.72 20.23
CA LEU A 72 22.90 1.12 20.42
C LEU A 72 23.92 2.20 20.78
N ASP A 73 24.72 1.94 21.81
CA ASP A 73 25.78 2.85 22.25
C ASP A 73 26.94 2.84 21.24
N LYS A 74 27.38 4.02 20.81
CA LYS A 74 28.50 4.19 19.88
C LYS A 74 29.86 4.12 20.59
N ALA A 75 29.90 4.26 21.93
CA ALA A 75 31.12 4.38 22.72
C ALA A 75 31.69 3.04 23.26
N GLY A 76 31.01 1.91 23.09
CA GLY A 76 31.43 0.63 23.66
C GLY A 76 31.11 -0.59 22.80
N GLY A 77 32.07 -1.04 21.98
CA GLY A 77 32.02 -2.32 21.28
C GLY A 77 31.44 -2.25 19.85
N ALA A 78 31.82 -3.23 19.03
CA ALA A 78 31.47 -3.32 17.62
C ALA A 78 29.98 -3.01 17.38
N VAL A 79 29.70 -2.04 16.50
CA VAL A 79 28.37 -1.88 15.91
C VAL A 79 28.02 -3.28 15.36
N PRO A 80 26.97 -3.96 15.85
CA PRO A 80 26.58 -5.25 15.30
C PRO A 80 26.42 -5.04 13.79
N GLU A 81 27.01 -5.94 13.00
CA GLU A 81 27.02 -5.87 11.53
C GLU A 81 25.69 -5.29 11.07
N VAL A 82 25.76 -4.06 10.53
CA VAL A 82 24.59 -3.42 9.92
C VAL A 82 24.12 -4.43 8.90
N ARG A 83 22.99 -5.09 9.16
CA ARG A 83 22.43 -6.09 8.23
C ARG A 83 22.60 -5.51 6.82
N GLU A 84 23.25 -6.23 5.92
CA GLU A 84 23.52 -5.77 4.54
C GLU A 84 22.25 -5.32 3.79
N THR A 85 21.07 -5.63 4.35
CA THR A 85 19.73 -5.26 3.89
C THR A 85 19.19 -3.92 4.39
N ARG A 86 19.92 -3.12 5.19
CA ARG A 86 19.42 -1.80 5.65
C ARG A 86 19.78 -0.70 4.65
N HIS A 87 18.83 -0.33 3.79
CA HIS A 87 19.04 0.72 2.76
C HIS A 87 18.98 2.14 3.29
N VAL A 88 18.33 2.36 4.44
CA VAL A 88 18.23 3.67 5.09
C VAL A 88 19.27 3.73 6.20
N ALA A 89 20.13 4.76 6.16
CA ALA A 89 21.11 4.97 7.22
C ALA A 89 20.40 5.17 8.57
N THR A 90 20.81 4.40 9.59
CA THR A 90 20.31 4.57 10.95
C THR A 90 20.80 5.91 11.49
N PRO A 91 19.91 6.82 11.93
CA PRO A 91 20.33 8.15 12.33
C PRO A 91 21.12 8.10 13.64
N ASP A 92 22.21 8.86 13.69
CA ASP A 92 22.87 9.22 14.95
C ASP A 92 21.91 10.12 15.74
N VAL A 93 21.64 9.74 16.98
CA VAL A 93 20.80 10.52 17.90
C VAL A 93 21.65 10.98 19.06
N GLN A 94 21.81 12.30 19.18
CA GLN A 94 22.43 12.92 20.35
C GLN A 94 21.33 13.32 21.34
N LEU A 95 21.46 12.83 22.58
CA LEU A 95 20.59 13.23 23.68
C LEU A 95 21.16 14.48 24.38
N SER A 96 20.32 15.14 25.17
CA SER A 96 20.64 16.42 25.82
C SER A 96 21.80 16.37 26.83
N ASP A 97 22.22 15.18 27.27
CA ASP A 97 23.41 14.97 28.09
C ASP A 97 24.72 14.84 27.27
N GLY A 98 24.64 14.97 25.94
CA GLY A 98 25.75 14.85 25.00
C GLY A 98 26.03 13.43 24.53
N SER A 99 25.38 12.41 25.13
CA SER A 99 25.54 11.02 24.70
C SER A 99 24.96 10.80 23.31
N THR A 100 25.66 10.02 22.49
CA THR A 100 25.29 9.76 21.10
C THR A 100 25.03 8.27 20.91
N PHE A 101 23.85 7.95 20.37
CA PHE A 101 23.41 6.59 20.10
C PHE A 101 23.09 6.41 18.63
N LEU A 102 23.10 5.16 18.18
CA LEU A 102 22.52 4.77 16.91
C LEU A 102 21.08 4.32 17.13
N LEU A 103 20.12 4.94 16.44
CA LEU A 103 18.73 4.49 16.44
C LEU A 103 18.53 3.38 15.42
N VAL A 104 18.18 2.19 15.88
CA VAL A 104 18.13 0.98 15.05
C VAL A 104 16.73 0.38 15.10
N PRO A 105 16.07 0.13 13.95
CA PRO A 105 14.81 -0.58 13.96
C PRO A 105 15.01 -2.06 14.29
N ASP A 106 14.10 -2.59 15.08
CA ASP A 106 14.08 -3.98 15.52
C ASP A 106 13.54 -4.90 14.42
N SER A 107 12.71 -4.36 13.50
CA SER A 107 12.11 -5.06 12.36
C SER A 107 12.25 -4.29 11.05
N ASP A 108 11.94 -4.93 9.93
CA ASP A 108 11.91 -4.26 8.63
C ASP A 108 10.69 -3.33 8.54
N PRO A 109 10.81 -2.15 7.89
CA PRO A 109 9.76 -1.15 7.91
C PRO A 109 8.59 -1.40 6.97
N PHE A 110 8.70 -2.33 6.01
CA PHE A 110 7.74 -2.60 4.93
C PHE A 110 7.23 -1.32 4.23
N TYR A 111 7.75 -1.05 3.05
CA TYR A 111 7.53 0.19 2.31
C TYR A 111 6.18 0.27 1.59
N LEU A 112 5.51 -0.85 1.30
CA LEU A 112 4.31 -0.88 0.44
C LEU A 112 3.25 0.16 0.83
N TYR A 113 2.79 0.15 2.09
CA TYR A 113 1.70 1.03 2.53
C TYR A 113 2.04 2.51 2.34
N ASN A 114 3.20 2.96 2.83
CA ASN A 114 3.61 4.36 2.70
C ASN A 114 3.95 4.73 1.25
N SER A 115 4.39 3.77 0.43
CA SER A 115 4.62 3.94 -1.01
C SER A 115 3.29 4.18 -1.75
N VAL A 116 2.25 3.42 -1.42
CA VAL A 116 0.89 3.61 -1.98
C VAL A 116 0.30 4.96 -1.55
N ARG A 117 0.52 5.39 -0.29
CA ARG A 117 0.14 6.74 0.14
C ARG A 117 0.85 7.82 -0.69
N LEU A 118 2.14 7.64 -0.95
CA LEU A 118 2.92 8.56 -1.78
C LEU A 118 2.45 8.56 -3.25
N PHE A 119 2.03 7.42 -3.77
CA PHE A 119 1.38 7.30 -5.08
C PHE A 119 0.12 8.17 -5.18
N TYR A 120 -0.81 8.04 -4.24
CA TYR A 120 -2.04 8.85 -4.23
C TYR A 120 -1.75 10.36 -4.08
N LEU A 121 -0.77 10.75 -3.26
CA LEU A 121 -0.35 12.15 -3.12
C LEU A 121 0.20 12.76 -4.43
N ASN A 122 0.73 11.93 -5.33
CA ASN A 122 1.31 12.35 -6.60
C ASN A 122 0.34 12.22 -7.78
N GLY A 123 -0.96 12.09 -7.52
CA GLY A 123 -2.01 12.01 -8.55
C GLY A 123 -2.36 10.58 -8.98
N GLY A 124 -2.01 9.60 -8.16
CA GLY A 124 -2.48 8.23 -8.31
C GLY A 124 -4.00 8.11 -8.21
N ALA A 125 -4.56 7.18 -8.99
CA ALA A 125 -5.98 6.84 -9.01
C ALA A 125 -6.12 5.32 -8.79
N THR A 126 -6.74 4.60 -9.72
CA THR A 126 -6.84 3.14 -9.65
C THR A 126 -5.49 2.45 -9.73
N CYS A 127 -5.26 1.47 -8.87
CA CYS A 127 -4.11 0.57 -8.88
C CYS A 127 -4.53 -0.87 -8.58
N TYR A 128 -3.67 -1.82 -8.93
CA TYR A 128 -3.74 -3.18 -8.43
C TYR A 128 -2.80 -3.35 -7.24
N VAL A 129 -3.18 -4.19 -6.28
CA VAL A 129 -2.35 -4.57 -5.15
C VAL A 129 -2.35 -6.08 -5.03
N THR A 130 -1.16 -6.69 -5.00
CA THR A 130 -0.99 -8.10 -4.67
C THR A 130 -0.30 -8.19 -3.32
N SER A 131 -1.06 -8.60 -2.30
CA SER A 131 -0.52 -8.89 -0.97
C SER A 131 0.21 -10.23 -1.00
N ILE A 132 1.52 -10.23 -0.79
CA ILE A 132 2.36 -11.44 -0.85
C ILE A 132 2.64 -12.07 0.52
N GLY A 133 2.07 -11.47 1.57
CA GLY A 133 2.26 -11.89 2.94
C GLY A 133 1.82 -10.82 3.92
N LEU A 134 1.72 -11.24 5.19
CA LEU A 134 1.43 -10.34 6.30
C LEU A 134 2.74 -9.83 6.93
N TYR A 135 2.70 -8.72 7.65
CA TYR A 135 3.88 -8.23 8.40
C TYR A 135 4.33 -9.19 9.50
N GLN A 136 3.39 -9.98 10.02
CA GLN A 136 3.59 -10.92 11.11
C GLN A 136 2.81 -12.20 10.79
N THR A 137 3.44 -13.35 10.97
CA THR A 137 2.77 -14.64 10.85
C THR A 137 2.37 -15.13 12.25
N PRO A 138 1.09 -15.48 12.47
CA PRO A 138 0.70 -16.13 13.70
C PRO A 138 1.36 -17.51 13.76
N VAL A 139 2.28 -17.71 14.70
CA VAL A 139 2.81 -19.03 14.98
C VAL A 139 1.80 -19.69 15.92
N SER A 140 1.14 -20.75 15.47
CA SER A 140 0.53 -21.65 16.44
C SER A 140 1.71 -22.23 17.23
N SER A 141 1.75 -21.98 18.54
CA SER A 141 2.68 -22.71 19.37
C SER A 141 2.25 -24.18 19.29
N ALA A 142 2.83 -24.95 18.36
CA ALA A 142 3.00 -26.37 18.57
C ALA A 142 3.61 -26.47 19.96
N ALA A 143 2.90 -27.14 20.87
CA ALA A 143 3.22 -27.19 22.29
C ALA A 143 4.74 -27.23 22.48
N ALA A 144 5.31 -26.11 22.95
CA ALA A 144 6.69 -26.12 23.38
C ALA A 144 6.81 -27.29 24.37
N PRO A 145 7.79 -28.20 24.21
CA PRO A 145 7.87 -29.38 25.07
C PRO A 145 7.96 -28.89 26.51
N GLY A 146 6.90 -29.10 27.29
CA GLY A 146 6.76 -28.64 28.68
C GLY A 146 7.73 -29.31 29.66
N GLY A 147 8.88 -29.81 29.20
CA GLY A 147 9.87 -30.52 29.99
C GLY A 147 11.06 -29.68 30.46
N GLY A 148 11.31 -28.50 29.88
CA GLY A 148 12.52 -27.71 30.19
C GLY A 148 12.61 -27.20 31.63
N ASN A 149 11.47 -26.83 32.23
CA ASN A 149 11.44 -26.06 33.47
C ASN A 149 11.26 -26.92 34.73
N GLN A 150 10.52 -28.04 34.64
CA GLN A 150 10.47 -29.02 35.74
C GLN A 150 11.83 -29.69 35.91
N ALA A 151 12.51 -30.03 34.81
CA ALA A 151 13.85 -30.58 34.84
C ALA A 151 14.89 -29.64 35.49
N ALA A 152 14.74 -28.32 35.34
CA ALA A 152 15.60 -27.34 35.99
C ALA A 152 15.34 -27.24 37.51
N LEU A 153 14.08 -27.32 37.93
CA LEU A 153 13.68 -27.35 39.35
C LEU A 153 14.14 -28.66 40.02
N ASP A 154 13.91 -29.80 39.38
CA ASP A 154 14.34 -31.12 39.84
C ASP A 154 15.88 -31.16 39.98
N LYS A 155 16.60 -30.62 38.99
CA LYS A 155 18.07 -30.51 39.04
C LYS A 155 18.56 -29.60 40.17
N ALA A 156 17.86 -28.50 40.46
CA ALA A 156 18.20 -27.62 41.59
C ALA A 156 17.93 -28.30 42.95
N GLN A 157 16.83 -29.08 43.05
CA GLN A 157 16.52 -29.89 44.24
C GLN A 157 17.56 -31.01 44.45
N ASP A 158 17.97 -31.70 43.38
CA ASP A 158 19.00 -32.74 43.43
C ASP A 158 20.35 -32.18 43.84
N ARG A 159 20.74 -30.98 43.36
CA ARG A 159 21.98 -30.29 43.77
C ARG A 159 21.96 -29.91 45.25
N LEU A 160 20.85 -29.38 45.75
CA LEU A 160 20.70 -29.06 47.17
C LEU A 160 20.80 -30.31 48.05
N LYS A 161 20.14 -31.39 47.66
CA LYS A 161 20.20 -32.67 48.36
C LYS A 161 21.64 -33.23 48.38
N ALA A 162 22.34 -33.20 47.25
CA ALA A 162 23.74 -33.61 47.17
C ALA A 162 24.67 -32.77 48.04
N ALA A 163 24.46 -31.45 48.11
CA ALA A 163 25.22 -30.55 48.99
C ALA A 163 24.98 -30.88 50.49
N GLN A 164 23.73 -31.12 50.88
CA GLN A 164 23.36 -31.50 52.25
C GLN A 164 23.91 -32.88 52.66
N ASP A 165 23.88 -33.85 51.74
CA ASP A 165 24.42 -35.19 52.00
C ASP A 165 25.95 -35.16 52.15
N ARG A 166 26.65 -34.33 51.36
CA ARG A 166 28.09 -34.09 51.53
C ARG A 166 28.42 -33.43 52.87
N GLN A 167 27.62 -32.47 53.30
CA GLN A 167 27.78 -31.83 54.60
C GLN A 167 27.59 -32.83 55.75
N LYS A 168 26.60 -33.73 55.65
CA LYS A 168 26.35 -34.79 56.65
C LYS A 168 27.42 -35.87 56.69
N ALA A 169 28.17 -36.08 55.60
CA ALA A 169 29.23 -37.07 55.51
C ALA A 169 30.57 -36.60 56.11
N LEU A 170 30.66 -35.34 56.57
CA LEU A 170 31.83 -34.81 57.28
C LEU A 170 32.00 -35.50 58.65
N ASP A 171 33.26 -35.69 59.07
CA ASP A 171 33.58 -36.29 60.37
C ASP A 171 32.99 -35.42 61.52
N PRO A 172 32.13 -35.98 62.39
CA PRO A 172 31.54 -35.27 63.52
C PRO A 172 32.56 -34.68 64.51
N ALA A 173 33.83 -35.13 64.48
CA ALA A 173 34.90 -34.61 65.30
C ALA A 173 35.49 -33.27 64.79
N LEU A 174 35.14 -32.84 63.57
CA LEU A 174 35.57 -31.55 63.00
C LEU A 174 34.91 -30.39 63.73
N LYS A 175 35.69 -29.35 64.03
CA LYS A 175 35.16 -28.14 64.66
C LYS A 175 34.37 -27.31 63.63
N PRO A 176 33.35 -26.53 64.07
CA PRO A 176 32.52 -25.72 63.16
C PRO A 176 33.28 -24.70 62.31
N ASP A 177 34.45 -24.27 62.79
CA ASP A 177 35.38 -23.33 62.14
C ASP A 177 36.41 -24.02 61.23
N ASP A 178 36.36 -25.35 61.10
CA ASP A 178 37.21 -26.09 60.17
C ASP A 178 36.91 -25.65 58.72
N PRO A 179 37.94 -25.33 57.91
CA PRO A 179 37.76 -24.89 56.52
C PRO A 179 36.89 -25.83 55.67
N THR A 180 36.91 -27.13 55.97
CA THR A 180 36.11 -28.15 55.27
C THR A 180 34.62 -28.06 55.61
N VAL A 181 34.28 -27.73 56.86
CA VAL A 181 32.90 -27.53 57.33
C VAL A 181 32.33 -26.22 56.78
N VAL A 182 33.13 -25.15 56.77
CA VAL A 182 32.74 -23.83 56.22
C VAL A 182 32.49 -23.91 54.71
N ALA A 183 33.35 -24.60 53.96
CA ALA A 183 33.17 -24.78 52.51
C ALA A 183 31.91 -25.60 52.17
N ALA A 184 31.60 -26.64 52.97
CA ALA A 184 30.39 -27.44 52.78
C ALA A 184 29.11 -26.63 53.07
N GLN A 185 29.12 -25.76 54.09
CA GLN A 185 27.99 -24.87 54.38
C GLN A 185 27.76 -23.84 53.25
N ALA A 186 28.82 -23.26 52.69
CA ALA A 186 28.70 -22.31 51.58
C ALA A 186 28.12 -22.95 50.29
N ASP A 187 28.43 -24.23 50.03
CA ASP A 187 27.85 -24.99 48.91
C ASP A 187 26.34 -25.24 49.11
N VAL A 188 25.92 -25.55 50.35
CA VAL A 188 24.50 -25.67 50.72
C VAL A 188 23.77 -24.33 50.54
N ASP A 189 24.36 -23.22 50.99
CA ASP A 189 23.75 -21.88 50.88
C ASP A 189 23.60 -21.45 49.40
N THR A 190 24.59 -21.76 48.56
CA THR A 190 24.54 -21.50 47.11
C THR A 190 23.46 -22.32 46.43
N ALA A 191 23.37 -23.63 46.73
CA ALA A 191 22.33 -24.48 46.17
C ALA A 191 20.91 -24.08 46.64
N GLN A 192 20.78 -23.58 47.87
CA GLN A 192 19.52 -23.06 48.42
C GLN A 192 19.08 -21.75 47.73
N ALA A 193 20.03 -20.87 47.40
CA ALA A 193 19.78 -19.66 46.62
C ALA A 193 19.34 -19.98 45.18
N GLU A 194 19.98 -20.95 44.52
CA GLU A 194 19.55 -21.41 43.19
C GLU A 194 18.11 -21.95 43.20
N LEU A 195 17.75 -22.77 44.20
CA LEU A 195 16.39 -23.33 44.31
C LEU A 195 15.32 -22.25 44.54
N SER A 196 15.60 -21.24 45.37
CA SER A 196 14.66 -20.15 45.67
C SER A 196 14.42 -19.22 44.48
N VAL A 197 15.43 -19.01 43.62
CA VAL A 197 15.27 -18.31 42.33
C VAL A 197 14.36 -19.10 41.39
N GLN A 198 14.53 -20.42 41.27
CA GLN A 198 13.67 -21.27 40.43
C GLN A 198 12.22 -21.32 40.94
N GLN A 199 12.02 -21.41 42.26
CA GLN A 199 10.69 -21.39 42.90
C GLN A 199 9.97 -20.05 42.70
N SER A 200 10.69 -18.94 42.80
CA SER A 200 10.14 -17.59 42.58
C SER A 200 9.72 -17.36 41.13
N GLY A 201 10.50 -17.88 40.16
CA GLY A 201 10.14 -17.87 38.74
C GLY A 201 8.88 -18.67 38.42
N GLN A 202 8.67 -19.81 39.08
CA GLN A 202 7.47 -20.64 38.92
C GLN A 202 6.21 -19.98 39.51
N ALA A 203 6.34 -19.32 40.67
CA ALA A 203 5.24 -18.59 41.32
C ALA A 203 4.75 -17.38 40.50
N LEU A 204 5.66 -16.64 39.85
CA LEU A 204 5.33 -15.53 38.97
C LEU A 204 4.53 -16.00 37.73
N MET A 205 4.85 -17.18 37.19
CA MET A 205 4.15 -17.77 36.05
C MET A 205 2.73 -18.27 36.39
N LEU A 206 2.55 -18.87 37.57
CA LEU A 206 1.23 -19.30 38.08
C LEU A 206 0.30 -18.11 38.32
N ALA A 207 0.84 -16.98 38.78
CA ALA A 207 0.10 -15.72 38.93
C ALA A 207 -0.26 -15.10 37.56
N GLN A 208 0.60 -15.21 36.55
CA GLN A 208 0.29 -14.78 35.17
C GLN A 208 -0.78 -15.65 34.50
N GLY A 209 -0.77 -16.97 34.74
CA GLY A 209 -1.76 -17.90 34.18
C GLY A 209 -3.18 -17.73 34.73
N THR A 210 -3.31 -17.36 36.01
CA THR A 210 -4.62 -17.11 36.64
C THR A 210 -5.24 -15.77 36.21
N ALA A 211 -4.42 -14.75 35.96
CA ALA A 211 -4.87 -13.49 35.38
C ALA A 211 -5.35 -13.66 33.91
N ALA A 212 -4.62 -14.44 33.10
CA ALA A 212 -4.98 -14.70 31.70
C ALA A 212 -6.32 -15.44 31.54
N ALA A 213 -6.63 -16.39 32.43
CA ALA A 213 -7.91 -17.12 32.40
C ALA A 213 -9.12 -16.21 32.74
N ALA A 214 -8.94 -15.26 33.67
CA ALA A 214 -9.96 -14.27 34.02
C ALA A 214 -10.19 -13.28 32.86
N VAL A 215 -9.12 -12.80 32.22
CA VAL A 215 -9.19 -11.91 31.04
C VAL A 215 -9.86 -12.62 29.85
N ALA A 216 -9.48 -13.86 29.55
CA ALA A 216 -10.09 -14.64 28.45
C ALA A 216 -11.60 -14.89 28.67
N THR A 217 -12.04 -15.05 29.92
CA THR A 217 -13.45 -15.21 30.27
C THR A 217 -14.23 -13.89 30.08
N VAL A 218 -13.63 -12.76 30.43
CA VAL A 218 -14.20 -11.42 30.22
C VAL A 218 -14.26 -11.08 28.73
N GLU A 219 -13.18 -11.33 27.98
CA GLU A 219 -13.14 -11.13 26.53
C GLU A 219 -14.16 -12.00 25.80
N ARG A 220 -14.35 -13.27 26.20
CA ARG A 220 -15.35 -14.14 25.59
C ARG A 220 -16.77 -13.62 25.81
N LYS A 221 -17.08 -13.11 27.01
CA LYS A 221 -18.37 -12.47 27.32
C LYS A 221 -18.59 -11.18 26.52
N GLN A 222 -17.55 -10.36 26.36
CA GLN A 222 -17.60 -9.14 25.54
C GLN A 222 -17.79 -9.47 24.05
N LYS A 223 -17.06 -10.45 23.52
CA LYS A 223 -17.21 -10.94 22.13
C LYS A 223 -18.61 -11.53 21.90
N GLN A 224 -19.17 -12.25 22.87
CA GLN A 224 -20.54 -12.77 22.80
C GLN A 224 -21.59 -11.65 22.81
N ALA A 225 -21.39 -10.59 23.61
CA ALA A 225 -22.27 -9.42 23.63
C ALA A 225 -22.20 -8.64 22.30
N ALA A 226 -20.99 -8.44 21.76
CA ALA A 226 -20.77 -7.78 20.48
C ALA A 226 -21.35 -8.59 19.30
N ALA A 227 -21.19 -9.92 19.29
CA ALA A 227 -21.76 -10.79 18.27
C ALA A 227 -23.30 -10.75 18.27
N LYS A 228 -23.92 -10.70 19.46
CA LYS A 228 -25.38 -10.54 19.59
C LYS A 228 -25.86 -9.17 19.09
N ALA A 229 -25.12 -8.10 19.37
CA ALA A 229 -25.44 -6.78 18.86
C ALA A 229 -25.30 -6.71 17.33
N ALA A 230 -24.25 -7.31 16.76
CA ALA A 230 -24.06 -7.39 15.32
C ALA A 230 -25.16 -8.20 14.62
N LEU A 231 -25.56 -9.34 15.21
CA LEU A 231 -26.68 -10.14 14.71
C LEU A 231 -27.98 -9.33 14.65
N ALA A 232 -28.29 -8.54 15.69
CA ALA A 232 -29.47 -7.68 15.70
C ALA A 232 -29.44 -6.64 14.55
N THR A 233 -28.29 -6.01 14.31
CA THR A 233 -28.11 -5.05 13.21
C THR A 233 -28.34 -5.70 11.84
N VAL A 234 -27.77 -6.89 11.61
CA VAL A 234 -27.93 -7.60 10.33
C VAL A 234 -29.37 -8.12 10.16
N GLN A 235 -30.06 -8.48 11.24
CA GLN A 235 -31.49 -8.82 11.21
C GLN A 235 -32.38 -7.63 10.85
N ASP A 236 -32.01 -6.41 11.25
CA ASP A 236 -32.71 -5.19 10.82
C ASP A 236 -32.42 -4.85 9.36
N GLU A 237 -31.18 -5.07 8.88
CA GLU A 237 -30.83 -5.00 7.45
C GLU A 237 -31.67 -5.99 6.63
N LEU A 238 -31.85 -7.22 7.12
CA LEU A 238 -32.67 -8.25 6.46
C LEU A 238 -34.13 -7.81 6.29
N LYS A 239 -34.73 -7.20 7.33
CA LYS A 239 -36.10 -6.66 7.25
C LYS A 239 -36.21 -5.53 6.23
N ALA A 240 -35.22 -4.65 6.16
CA ALA A 240 -35.22 -3.55 5.21
C ALA A 240 -35.13 -4.06 3.77
N VAL A 241 -34.24 -5.02 3.49
CA VAL A 241 -34.08 -5.60 2.15
C VAL A 241 -35.28 -6.47 1.75
N GLN A 242 -35.92 -7.16 2.71
CA GLN A 242 -37.16 -7.87 2.44
C GLN A 242 -38.26 -6.91 1.97
N LYS A 243 -38.36 -5.74 2.60
CA LYS A 243 -39.28 -4.68 2.17
C LYS A 243 -38.96 -4.17 0.76
N GLU A 244 -37.68 -3.97 0.43
CA GLU A 244 -37.26 -3.58 -0.93
C GLU A 244 -37.71 -4.61 -1.98
N VAL A 245 -37.61 -5.91 -1.68
CA VAL A 245 -38.08 -6.98 -2.56
C VAL A 245 -39.60 -6.93 -2.73
N ASP A 246 -40.34 -6.69 -1.65
CA ASP A 246 -41.81 -6.61 -1.68
C ASP A 246 -42.28 -5.39 -2.50
N ASP A 247 -41.62 -4.24 -2.34
CA ASP A 247 -41.90 -3.00 -3.08
C ASP A 247 -41.59 -3.19 -4.59
N ALA A 248 -40.41 -3.75 -4.92
CA ALA A 248 -40.03 -4.02 -6.32
C ALA A 248 -40.93 -5.07 -6.99
N LYS A 249 -41.36 -6.09 -6.23
CA LYS A 249 -42.31 -7.08 -6.71
C LYS A 249 -43.67 -6.44 -7.04
N THR A 250 -44.12 -5.51 -6.20
CA THR A 250 -45.37 -4.78 -6.44
C THR A 250 -45.32 -3.98 -7.74
N ALA A 251 -44.18 -3.36 -8.07
CA ALA A 251 -43.97 -2.65 -9.34
C ALA A 251 -44.05 -3.58 -10.55
N VAL A 252 -43.39 -4.75 -10.49
CA VAL A 252 -43.45 -5.77 -11.57
C VAL A 252 -44.87 -6.34 -11.73
N ASP A 253 -45.58 -6.60 -10.62
CA ASP A 253 -46.96 -7.09 -10.65
C ASP A 253 -47.92 -6.02 -11.24
N ALA A 254 -47.64 -4.72 -11.02
CA ALA A 254 -48.38 -3.62 -11.60
C ALA A 254 -48.15 -3.50 -13.12
N ASP A 255 -46.91 -3.66 -13.58
CA ASP A 255 -46.58 -3.70 -15.01
C ASP A 255 -47.27 -4.87 -15.72
N ALA A 256 -47.33 -6.05 -15.08
CA ALA A 256 -48.03 -7.22 -15.61
C ALA A 256 -49.55 -7.03 -15.72
N ALA A 257 -50.12 -6.13 -14.91
CA ALA A 257 -51.54 -5.76 -14.95
C ALA A 257 -51.84 -4.60 -15.92
N ALA A 258 -50.82 -3.87 -16.38
CA ALA A 258 -50.97 -2.77 -17.32
C ALA A 258 -51.28 -3.29 -18.74
N THR A 259 -52.12 -2.56 -19.47
CA THR A 259 -52.36 -2.86 -20.89
C THR A 259 -51.21 -2.30 -21.71
N ALA A 260 -50.42 -3.16 -22.35
CA ALA A 260 -49.31 -2.74 -23.18
C ALA A 260 -49.82 -1.85 -24.34
N PRO A 261 -49.18 -0.69 -24.60
CA PRO A 261 -49.48 0.09 -25.80
C PRO A 261 -49.20 -0.77 -27.04
N ALA A 262 -50.06 -0.65 -28.04
CA ALA A 262 -49.91 -1.33 -29.32
C ALA A 262 -49.88 -0.29 -30.43
N ILE A 263 -49.05 -0.52 -31.45
CA ILE A 263 -49.09 0.28 -32.66
C ILE A 263 -50.38 -0.07 -33.41
N ASP A 264 -51.22 0.92 -33.66
CA ASP A 264 -52.43 0.74 -34.45
C ASP A 264 -52.03 0.39 -35.90
N ALA A 265 -52.48 -0.76 -36.39
CA ALA A 265 -52.22 -1.22 -37.76
C ALA A 265 -52.74 -0.23 -38.82
N GLN A 266 -53.68 0.63 -38.45
CA GLN A 266 -54.16 1.71 -39.32
C GLN A 266 -53.06 2.76 -39.59
N LEU A 267 -52.12 2.99 -38.67
CA LEU A 267 -51.05 3.99 -38.87
C LEU A 267 -50.05 3.58 -39.96
N GLU A 268 -49.73 2.29 -40.08
CA GLU A 268 -48.91 1.78 -41.19
C GLU A 268 -49.67 1.91 -42.51
N THR A 269 -50.95 1.58 -42.50
CA THR A 269 -51.84 1.74 -43.66
C THR A 269 -51.98 3.21 -44.09
N ASP A 270 -52.01 4.14 -43.14
CA ASP A 270 -52.11 5.58 -43.39
C ASP A 270 -50.81 6.14 -43.99
N ILE A 271 -49.65 5.63 -43.56
CA ILE A 271 -48.34 5.95 -44.18
C ILE A 271 -48.32 5.46 -45.63
N ASP A 272 -48.67 4.20 -45.86
CA ASP A 272 -48.68 3.60 -47.21
C ASP A 272 -49.65 4.35 -48.13
N THR A 273 -50.86 4.65 -47.64
CA THR A 273 -51.87 5.40 -48.40
C THR A 273 -51.40 6.83 -48.71
N ALA A 274 -50.77 7.52 -47.75
CA ALA A 274 -50.24 8.86 -47.96
C ALA A 274 -49.04 8.87 -48.93
N GLN A 275 -48.21 7.82 -48.88
CA GLN A 275 -47.07 7.62 -49.78
C GLN A 275 -47.55 7.34 -51.22
N ASP A 276 -48.50 6.43 -51.39
CA ASP A 276 -49.10 6.10 -52.69
C ASP A 276 -49.77 7.32 -53.33
N ALA A 277 -50.50 8.11 -52.53
CA ALA A 277 -51.12 9.36 -53.01
C ALA A 277 -50.07 10.39 -53.47
N LEU A 278 -48.95 10.49 -52.74
CA LEU A 278 -47.84 11.39 -53.10
C LEU A 278 -47.10 10.94 -54.37
N ASP A 279 -47.01 9.63 -54.60
CA ASP A 279 -46.32 9.03 -55.75
C ASP A 279 -47.17 9.06 -57.03
N GLN A 280 -48.49 9.05 -56.92
CA GLN A 280 -49.42 9.18 -58.05
C GLN A 280 -49.68 10.64 -58.49
N GLU A 281 -49.34 11.64 -57.66
CA GLU A 281 -49.61 13.05 -57.96
C GLU A 281 -48.46 13.70 -58.75
N ALA A 282 -48.78 14.19 -59.95
CA ALA A 282 -47.82 14.78 -60.88
C ALA A 282 -47.75 16.32 -60.78
N ASP A 283 -48.77 16.98 -60.22
CA ASP A 283 -48.81 18.43 -60.04
C ASP A 283 -48.05 18.86 -58.78
N ALA A 284 -46.97 19.63 -58.97
CA ALA A 284 -46.11 20.12 -57.91
C ALA A 284 -46.84 20.96 -56.84
N ALA A 285 -47.91 21.68 -57.19
CA ALA A 285 -48.67 22.49 -56.23
C ALA A 285 -49.56 21.61 -55.32
N GLN A 286 -49.99 20.43 -55.81
CA GLN A 286 -50.82 19.48 -55.08
C GLN A 286 -49.98 18.50 -54.23
N ARG A 287 -48.69 18.33 -54.53
CA ARG A 287 -47.79 17.44 -53.75
C ARG A 287 -47.40 17.98 -52.38
N GLU A 288 -47.30 19.30 -52.19
CA GLU A 288 -46.90 19.89 -50.89
C GLU A 288 -47.83 19.51 -49.71
N PRO A 289 -49.18 19.58 -49.84
CA PRO A 289 -50.07 19.13 -48.77
C PRO A 289 -50.01 17.61 -48.52
N LEU A 290 -49.80 16.80 -49.56
CA LEU A 290 -49.65 15.35 -49.44
C LEU A 290 -48.35 14.97 -48.70
N LEU A 291 -47.25 15.69 -48.97
CA LEU A 291 -46.00 15.52 -48.24
C LEU A 291 -46.15 15.83 -46.75
N LYS A 292 -46.90 16.88 -46.39
CA LYS A 292 -47.20 17.22 -44.99
C LYS A 292 -48.06 16.14 -44.32
N ALA A 293 -49.02 15.56 -45.05
CA ALA A 293 -49.85 14.46 -44.55
C ALA A 293 -49.02 13.20 -44.27
N LEU A 294 -48.13 12.83 -45.20
CA LEU A 294 -47.18 11.72 -45.03
C LEU A 294 -46.26 11.95 -43.83
N GLN A 295 -45.66 13.15 -43.72
CA GLN A 295 -44.80 13.50 -42.58
C GLN A 295 -45.54 13.41 -41.25
N LYS A 296 -46.82 13.81 -41.21
CA LYS A 296 -47.66 13.67 -40.02
C LYS A 296 -47.92 12.20 -39.68
N ALA A 297 -48.30 11.37 -40.65
CA ALA A 297 -48.52 9.94 -40.42
C ALA A 297 -47.25 9.22 -39.93
N GLN A 298 -46.08 9.56 -40.51
CA GLN A 298 -44.79 9.07 -40.05
C GLN A 298 -44.44 9.52 -38.62
N GLN A 299 -44.79 10.75 -38.25
CA GLN A 299 -44.59 11.28 -36.91
C GLN A 299 -45.51 10.59 -35.88
N ASP A 300 -46.79 10.40 -36.21
CA ASP A 300 -47.75 9.72 -35.34
C ASP A 300 -47.33 8.25 -35.08
N TYR A 301 -46.84 7.55 -36.13
CA TYR A 301 -46.26 6.21 -36.00
C TYR A 301 -45.03 6.20 -35.09
N LYS A 302 -44.13 7.18 -35.25
CA LYS A 302 -42.92 7.30 -34.43
C LYS A 302 -43.26 7.56 -32.96
N GLU A 303 -44.27 8.38 -32.67
CA GLU A 303 -44.73 8.63 -31.31
C GLU A 303 -45.34 7.37 -30.68
N ALA A 304 -46.13 6.60 -31.43
CA ALA A 304 -46.65 5.31 -30.98
C ALA A 304 -45.52 4.29 -30.72
N ALA A 305 -44.54 4.18 -31.62
CA ALA A 305 -43.39 3.30 -31.45
C ALA A 305 -42.53 3.69 -30.24
N ASN A 306 -42.34 4.98 -29.99
CA ASN A 306 -41.65 5.47 -28.79
C ASN A 306 -42.40 5.12 -27.50
N ALA A 307 -43.72 5.22 -27.48
CA ALA A 307 -44.52 4.82 -26.31
C ALA A 307 -44.40 3.32 -26.00
N VAL A 308 -44.33 2.47 -27.05
CA VAL A 308 -44.05 1.03 -26.88
C VAL A 308 -42.63 0.79 -26.35
N LEU A 309 -41.64 1.51 -26.87
CA LEU A 309 -40.26 1.41 -26.41
C LEU A 309 -40.12 1.83 -24.94
N GLU A 310 -40.72 2.97 -24.54
CA GLU A 310 -40.70 3.47 -23.17
C GLU A 310 -41.37 2.49 -22.19
N PHE A 311 -42.52 1.93 -22.57
CA PHE A 311 -43.19 0.89 -21.77
C PHE A 311 -42.30 -0.36 -21.60
N ASN A 312 -41.68 -0.84 -22.68
CA ASN A 312 -40.80 -2.01 -22.61
C ASN A 312 -39.55 -1.75 -21.77
N LEU A 313 -38.98 -0.54 -21.84
CA LEU A 313 -37.84 -0.14 -21.02
C LEU A 313 -38.22 -0.08 -19.53
N GLN A 314 -39.38 0.48 -19.19
CA GLN A 314 -39.89 0.53 -17.82
C GLN A 314 -40.07 -0.89 -17.24
N VAL A 315 -40.68 -1.80 -18.01
CA VAL A 315 -40.86 -3.21 -17.60
C VAL A 315 -39.50 -3.89 -17.35
N GLN A 316 -38.51 -3.63 -18.21
CA GLN A 316 -37.15 -4.16 -18.03
C GLN A 316 -36.47 -3.58 -16.78
N GLU A 317 -36.63 -2.29 -16.50
CA GLU A 317 -36.04 -1.62 -15.33
C GLU A 317 -36.61 -2.14 -14.01
N HIS A 318 -37.94 -2.31 -13.92
CA HIS A 318 -38.58 -2.89 -12.73
C HIS A 318 -38.19 -4.36 -12.54
N ALA A 319 -38.10 -5.15 -13.62
CA ALA A 319 -37.66 -6.54 -13.57
C ALA A 319 -36.20 -6.66 -13.07
N GLN A 320 -35.32 -5.76 -13.52
CA GLN A 320 -33.93 -5.70 -13.07
C GLN A 320 -33.83 -5.29 -11.60
N THR A 321 -34.62 -4.29 -11.17
CA THR A 321 -34.68 -3.85 -9.77
C THR A 321 -35.10 -4.99 -8.84
N LEU A 322 -36.08 -5.80 -9.24
CA LEU A 322 -36.50 -6.98 -8.48
C LEU A 322 -35.41 -8.06 -8.41
N LEU A 323 -34.67 -8.27 -9.50
CA LEU A 323 -33.55 -9.22 -9.53
C LEU A 323 -32.44 -8.80 -8.56
N ASP A 324 -32.06 -7.52 -8.59
CA ASP A 324 -31.01 -6.95 -7.73
C ASP A 324 -31.42 -7.00 -6.26
N ALA A 325 -32.67 -6.66 -5.93
CA ALA A 325 -33.20 -6.75 -4.58
C ALA A 325 -33.20 -8.21 -4.06
N ARG A 326 -33.52 -9.20 -4.89
CA ARG A 326 -33.46 -10.63 -4.53
C ARG A 326 -32.03 -11.12 -4.30
N GLN A 327 -31.08 -10.68 -5.11
CA GLN A 327 -29.67 -11.00 -4.91
C GLN A 327 -29.15 -10.41 -3.59
N ARG A 328 -29.53 -9.17 -3.28
CA ARG A 328 -29.22 -8.52 -2.01
C ARG A 328 -29.84 -9.26 -0.82
N LEU A 329 -31.09 -9.72 -0.95
CA LEU A 329 -31.77 -10.51 0.09
C LEU A 329 -31.01 -11.82 0.38
N ALA A 330 -30.56 -12.54 -0.65
CA ALA A 330 -29.77 -13.75 -0.49
C ALA A 330 -28.43 -13.50 0.24
N LEU A 331 -27.75 -12.40 -0.08
CA LEU A 331 -26.50 -12.01 0.59
C LEU A 331 -26.73 -11.66 2.07
N VAL A 332 -27.76 -10.89 2.39
CA VAL A 332 -28.07 -10.50 3.78
C VAL A 332 -28.55 -11.71 4.59
N THR A 333 -29.27 -12.65 3.96
CA THR A 333 -29.67 -13.91 4.60
C THR A 333 -28.44 -14.73 5.01
N ALA A 334 -27.45 -14.88 4.11
CA ALA A 334 -26.19 -15.55 4.42
C ALA A 334 -25.37 -14.83 5.53
N LYS A 335 -25.45 -13.49 5.61
CA LYS A 335 -24.85 -12.73 6.72
C LYS A 335 -25.53 -13.05 8.06
N VAL A 336 -26.86 -13.19 8.09
CA VAL A 336 -27.61 -13.57 9.31
C VAL A 336 -27.20 -14.98 9.75
N ASP A 337 -27.14 -15.94 8.84
CA ASP A 337 -26.73 -17.32 9.16
C ASP A 337 -25.33 -17.37 9.77
N LYS A 338 -24.37 -16.62 9.19
CA LYS A 338 -22.99 -16.53 9.68
C LYS A 338 -22.90 -15.81 11.03
N ALA A 339 -23.68 -14.75 11.24
CA ALA A 339 -23.73 -14.04 12.51
C ALA A 339 -24.37 -14.90 13.61
N GLN A 340 -25.40 -15.68 13.28
CA GLN A 340 -26.03 -16.63 14.19
C GLN A 340 -25.06 -17.76 14.57
N GLN A 341 -24.35 -18.33 13.59
CA GLN A 341 -23.32 -19.33 13.83
C GLN A 341 -22.22 -18.82 14.79
N LEU A 342 -21.78 -17.58 14.63
CA LEU A 342 -20.80 -16.95 15.54
C LEU A 342 -21.35 -16.81 16.98
N VAL A 343 -22.64 -16.49 17.14
CA VAL A 343 -23.28 -16.42 18.45
C VAL A 343 -23.36 -17.81 19.10
N ASP A 344 -23.67 -18.84 18.31
CA ASP A 344 -23.79 -20.23 18.76
C ASP A 344 -22.42 -20.80 19.16
N ASP A 345 -21.37 -20.56 18.36
CA ASP A 345 -19.99 -20.97 18.63
C ASP A 345 -19.44 -20.36 19.94
N LEU A 346 -19.83 -19.11 20.22
CA LEU A 346 -19.48 -18.42 21.45
C LEU A 346 -20.31 -18.88 22.67
N GLY A 347 -21.50 -19.46 22.43
CA GLY A 347 -22.47 -19.89 23.44
C GLY A 347 -22.36 -21.34 23.93
N ALA A 348 -21.61 -22.21 23.25
CA ALA A 348 -21.43 -23.60 23.67
C ALA A 348 -20.71 -23.72 25.04
N PRO A 349 -21.20 -24.57 25.98
CA PRO A 349 -20.55 -24.79 27.27
C PRO A 349 -19.21 -25.51 27.07
N ALA A 350 -18.17 -25.08 27.82
CA ALA A 350 -16.87 -25.73 27.82
C ALA A 350 -17.01 -27.18 28.34
N GLY A 351 -17.00 -28.15 27.43
CA GLY A 351 -16.90 -29.56 27.78
C GLY A 351 -15.67 -29.79 28.64
N GLY A 352 -15.86 -30.52 29.74
CA GLY A 352 -14.89 -30.74 30.81
C GLY A 352 -13.56 -31.34 30.32
N ALA A 353 -12.64 -30.45 30.01
CA ALA A 353 -11.21 -30.53 30.27
C ALA A 353 -10.80 -29.06 30.41
N ALA A 354 -9.97 -28.73 31.42
CA ALA A 354 -9.37 -27.39 31.47
C ALA A 354 -8.85 -27.08 30.07
N PRO A 355 -9.29 -25.98 29.42
CA PRO A 355 -8.83 -25.68 28.08
C PRO A 355 -7.32 -25.67 28.17
N ALA A 356 -6.68 -26.56 27.40
CA ALA A 356 -5.26 -26.41 27.10
C ALA A 356 -5.09 -24.93 26.76
N LEU A 357 -4.17 -24.27 27.50
CA LEU A 357 -3.82 -22.86 27.31
C LEU A 357 -4.01 -22.54 25.83
N ALA A 358 -4.98 -21.68 25.50
CA ALA A 358 -5.12 -21.21 24.14
C ALA A 358 -3.71 -20.79 23.73
N PRO A 359 -3.16 -21.37 22.64
CA PRO A 359 -1.76 -21.19 22.33
C PRO A 359 -1.49 -19.70 22.33
N THR A 360 -0.54 -19.26 23.17
CA THR A 360 -0.01 -17.90 23.06
C THR A 360 0.45 -17.80 21.62
N VAL A 361 -0.32 -17.11 20.78
CA VAL A 361 0.06 -16.89 19.38
C VAL A 361 1.25 -15.96 19.45
N THR A 362 2.43 -16.55 19.51
CA THR A 362 3.68 -15.83 19.35
C THR A 362 3.74 -15.46 17.87
N TYR A 363 3.86 -14.17 17.58
CA TYR A 363 4.07 -13.70 16.22
C TYR A 363 5.56 -13.75 15.94
N GLU A 364 5.97 -14.54 14.94
CA GLU A 364 7.36 -14.58 14.50
C GLU A 364 7.59 -13.55 13.40
N ARG A 365 8.81 -13.01 13.35
CA ARG A 365 9.23 -12.05 12.35
C ARG A 365 9.20 -12.70 10.96
N VAL A 366 8.48 -12.09 10.03
CA VAL A 366 8.42 -12.56 8.64
C VAL A 366 9.76 -12.35 7.95
N THR A 367 10.25 -13.41 7.30
CA THR A 367 11.42 -13.34 6.42
C THR A 367 10.95 -13.04 5.02
N VAL A 368 11.42 -11.94 4.44
CA VAL A 368 11.12 -11.54 3.07
C VAL A 368 11.83 -12.47 2.09
N LYS A 369 11.09 -13.03 1.12
CA LYS A 369 11.61 -14.03 0.18
C LYS A 369 11.37 -13.57 -1.26
N LYS A 370 12.33 -13.84 -2.15
CA LYS A 370 12.16 -13.46 -3.57
C LYS A 370 11.04 -14.25 -4.23
N GLU A 371 10.83 -15.50 -3.84
CA GLU A 371 9.85 -16.42 -4.42
C GLU A 371 8.43 -15.85 -4.30
N ASP A 372 8.13 -15.18 -3.18
CA ASP A 372 6.86 -14.50 -2.93
C ASP A 372 6.59 -13.41 -3.99
N PHE A 373 7.63 -12.64 -4.38
CA PHE A 373 7.52 -11.64 -5.43
C PHE A 373 7.37 -12.26 -6.82
N LEU A 374 8.14 -13.32 -7.13
CA LEU A 374 8.07 -13.98 -8.44
C LEU A 374 6.66 -14.55 -8.67
N THR A 375 6.11 -15.26 -7.69
CA THR A 375 4.75 -15.82 -7.76
C THR A 375 3.68 -14.73 -7.91
N ALA A 376 3.86 -13.60 -7.23
CA ALA A 376 2.95 -12.46 -7.37
C ALA A 376 3.04 -11.78 -8.73
N ILE A 377 4.23 -11.69 -9.32
CA ILE A 377 4.41 -11.18 -10.68
C ILE A 377 3.72 -12.10 -11.69
N ASP A 378 3.85 -13.42 -11.53
CA ASP A 378 3.17 -14.40 -12.39
C ASP A 378 1.65 -14.26 -12.34
N SER A 379 1.09 -14.01 -11.15
CA SER A 379 -0.37 -13.81 -11.00
C SER A 379 -0.93 -12.65 -11.83
N LEU A 380 -0.08 -11.68 -12.21
CA LEU A 380 -0.47 -10.53 -13.04
C LEU A 380 -0.46 -10.82 -14.54
N GLU A 381 -0.04 -12.01 -14.99
CA GLU A 381 -0.06 -12.40 -16.41
C GLU A 381 -1.48 -12.37 -16.98
N TYR A 382 -2.45 -12.79 -16.17
CA TYR A 382 -3.86 -12.85 -16.55
C TYR A 382 -4.59 -11.50 -16.47
N GLU A 383 -4.00 -10.51 -15.79
CA GLU A 383 -4.56 -9.17 -15.67
C GLU A 383 -4.07 -8.30 -16.82
N GLN A 384 -4.96 -7.81 -17.69
CA GLN A 384 -4.56 -6.99 -18.85
C GLN A 384 -4.49 -5.50 -18.55
N ASP A 385 -5.20 -5.04 -17.51
CA ASP A 385 -5.32 -3.62 -17.13
C ASP A 385 -4.03 -2.99 -16.60
N PRO A 386 -3.17 -3.68 -15.80
CA PRO A 386 -1.96 -3.06 -15.29
C PRO A 386 -1.00 -2.63 -16.41
N THR A 387 -0.54 -1.37 -16.32
CA THR A 387 0.39 -0.74 -17.26
C THR A 387 1.74 -0.39 -16.63
N MET A 388 1.85 -0.50 -15.31
CA MET A 388 3.08 -0.32 -14.56
C MET A 388 3.23 -1.41 -13.50
N LEU A 389 4.47 -1.80 -13.19
CA LEU A 389 4.77 -2.78 -12.16
C LEU A 389 5.74 -2.18 -11.13
N VAL A 390 5.37 -2.23 -9.86
CA VAL A 390 6.11 -1.61 -8.75
C VAL A 390 6.19 -2.57 -7.55
N CYS A 391 7.41 -2.90 -7.10
CA CYS A 391 7.63 -3.81 -5.98
C CYS A 391 8.43 -3.10 -4.86
N PRO A 392 7.82 -2.17 -4.10
CA PRO A 392 8.54 -1.35 -3.13
C PRO A 392 9.18 -2.20 -2.00
N ASP A 393 8.56 -3.31 -1.62
CA ASP A 393 9.12 -4.19 -0.57
C ASP A 393 10.22 -5.11 -1.07
N ALA A 394 10.39 -5.28 -2.39
CA ALA A 394 11.48 -6.10 -2.93
C ALA A 394 12.84 -5.53 -2.57
N LEU A 395 12.92 -4.24 -2.23
CA LEU A 395 14.14 -3.62 -1.73
C LEU A 395 14.62 -4.31 -0.46
N LEU A 396 13.74 -4.79 0.43
CA LEU A 396 14.09 -5.49 1.67
C LEU A 396 14.83 -6.83 1.48
N LEU A 397 14.89 -7.34 0.24
CA LEU A 397 15.66 -8.53 -0.11
C LEU A 397 17.16 -8.29 -0.03
N SER A 398 17.93 -9.38 -0.10
CA SER A 398 19.36 -9.26 -0.39
C SER A 398 19.56 -8.56 -1.74
N LYS A 399 20.71 -7.90 -1.93
CA LYS A 399 21.08 -7.23 -3.20
C LYS A 399 20.90 -8.16 -4.40
N GLN A 400 21.35 -9.41 -4.30
CA GLN A 400 21.26 -10.39 -5.38
C GLN A 400 19.81 -10.79 -5.68
N ASP A 401 19.01 -11.00 -4.64
CA ASP A 401 17.62 -11.39 -4.78
C ASP A 401 16.75 -10.23 -5.31
N TYR A 402 17.01 -9.00 -4.87
CA TYR A 402 16.38 -7.80 -5.44
C TYR A 402 16.61 -7.71 -6.95
N TYR A 403 17.85 -7.88 -7.40
CA TYR A 403 18.16 -7.84 -8.83
C TYR A 403 17.54 -8.99 -9.61
N THR A 404 17.38 -10.17 -8.99
CA THR A 404 16.62 -11.28 -9.59
C THR A 404 15.17 -10.87 -9.81
N VAL A 405 14.52 -10.26 -8.81
CA VAL A 405 13.15 -9.74 -8.93
C VAL A 405 13.07 -8.63 -9.99
N ALA A 406 14.01 -7.69 -10.00
CA ALA A 406 14.03 -6.59 -10.98
C ALA A 406 14.17 -7.10 -12.43
N GLN A 407 15.05 -8.07 -12.68
CA GLN A 407 15.17 -8.72 -13.99
C GLN A 407 13.88 -9.45 -14.38
N TYR A 408 13.23 -10.10 -13.41
CA TYR A 408 11.96 -10.79 -13.63
C TYR A 408 10.82 -9.82 -13.96
N MET A 409 10.75 -8.67 -13.28
CA MET A 409 9.82 -7.59 -13.62
C MET A 409 9.99 -7.14 -15.07
N LEU A 410 11.24 -6.96 -15.54
CA LEU A 410 11.53 -6.57 -16.91
C LEU A 410 11.11 -7.64 -17.92
N MET A 411 11.38 -8.91 -17.62
CA MET A 411 10.95 -10.05 -18.45
C MET A 411 9.43 -10.12 -18.56
N HIS A 412 8.71 -10.07 -17.43
CA HIS A 412 7.25 -10.04 -17.40
C HIS A 412 6.67 -8.87 -18.21
N CYS A 413 7.27 -7.67 -18.11
CA CYS A 413 6.86 -6.52 -18.91
C CYS A 413 7.10 -6.74 -20.41
N LYS A 414 8.20 -7.40 -20.79
CA LYS A 414 8.48 -7.77 -22.18
C LYS A 414 7.50 -8.79 -22.73
N ASP A 415 7.13 -9.78 -21.93
CA ASP A 415 6.28 -10.88 -22.38
C ASP A 415 4.83 -10.41 -22.55
N ASN A 416 4.32 -9.60 -21.61
CA ASN A 416 2.95 -9.08 -21.68
C ASN A 416 2.80 -7.91 -22.68
N GLN A 417 3.86 -7.13 -22.89
CA GLN A 417 3.91 -5.97 -23.80
C GLN A 417 2.88 -4.86 -23.55
N ASN A 418 2.18 -4.87 -22.42
CA ASN A 418 1.19 -3.85 -22.03
C ASN A 418 1.64 -2.99 -20.84
N ARG A 419 2.81 -3.28 -20.25
CA ARG A 419 3.29 -2.62 -19.03
C ARG A 419 4.79 -2.36 -19.00
N VAL A 420 5.22 -1.52 -18.06
CA VAL A 420 6.62 -1.21 -17.79
C VAL A 420 6.95 -1.32 -16.30
N ALA A 421 8.18 -1.73 -15.98
CA ALA A 421 8.65 -1.81 -14.60
C ALA A 421 9.18 -0.45 -14.14
N LEU A 422 8.75 0.00 -12.95
CA LEU A 422 9.35 1.14 -12.26
C LEU A 422 10.24 0.60 -11.14
N LEU A 423 11.53 0.87 -11.24
CA LEU A 423 12.56 0.33 -10.36
C LEU A 423 13.17 1.46 -9.52
N ASP A 424 13.58 1.10 -8.31
CA ASP A 424 14.38 1.97 -7.46
C ASP A 424 15.82 1.49 -7.46
N VAL A 425 16.76 2.41 -7.34
CA VAL A 425 18.16 2.03 -7.13
C VAL A 425 18.31 1.42 -5.73
N TYR A 426 18.80 0.18 -5.66
CA TYR A 426 19.10 -0.52 -4.41
C TYR A 426 20.12 0.29 -3.60
N ASN A 427 19.93 0.42 -2.28
CA ASN A 427 20.71 1.32 -1.42
C ASN A 427 20.65 2.81 -1.82
N GLY A 428 19.64 3.23 -2.59
CA GLY A 428 19.47 4.62 -3.03
C GLY A 428 19.18 5.64 -1.92
N ALA A 429 18.93 5.19 -0.68
CA ALA A 429 18.76 6.03 0.50
C ALA A 429 20.05 6.26 1.30
N VAL A 430 21.11 5.47 1.08
CA VAL A 430 22.34 5.58 1.89
C VAL A 430 23.04 6.91 1.56
N THR A 431 23.03 7.83 2.53
CA THR A 431 23.76 9.09 2.47
C THR A 431 25.25 8.81 2.67
N MET A 432 25.98 8.63 1.58
CA MET A 432 27.43 8.44 1.64
C MET A 432 28.12 9.81 1.66
N PRO A 433 28.98 10.10 2.66
CA PRO A 433 29.78 11.32 2.65
C PRO A 433 30.77 11.23 1.48
N GLN A 434 30.55 12.08 0.48
CA GLN A 434 31.38 12.38 -0.70
C GLN A 434 31.04 11.70 -2.05
N SER A 435 31.06 12.54 -3.08
CA SER A 435 30.77 12.32 -4.51
C SER A 435 31.52 11.16 -5.22
N PRO A 436 32.67 10.61 -4.76
CA PRO A 436 33.25 9.41 -5.38
C PRO A 436 32.46 8.10 -5.12
N ILE A 437 31.55 8.08 -4.14
CA ILE A 437 30.90 6.85 -3.64
C ILE A 437 29.50 6.61 -4.26
N ILE A 438 28.95 7.58 -5.02
CA ILE A 438 27.76 7.33 -5.87
C ILE A 438 28.07 6.21 -6.87
N ASP A 439 29.33 6.09 -7.30
CA ASP A 439 29.76 5.20 -8.37
C ASP A 439 29.54 3.72 -8.05
N PRO A 440 29.94 3.20 -6.87
CA PRO A 440 29.59 1.84 -6.47
C PRO A 440 28.09 1.52 -6.53
N VAL A 441 27.23 2.37 -5.97
CA VAL A 441 25.77 2.12 -5.93
C VAL A 441 25.18 2.09 -7.32
N ILE A 442 25.56 3.06 -8.16
CA ILE A 442 25.08 3.16 -9.54
C ILE A 442 25.65 2.04 -10.42
N LYS A 443 26.92 1.70 -10.24
CA LYS A 443 27.57 0.58 -10.95
C LYS A 443 26.91 -0.75 -10.57
N ASP A 444 26.72 -0.99 -9.27
CA ASP A 444 26.06 -2.18 -8.74
C ASP A 444 24.66 -2.33 -9.32
N PHE A 445 23.89 -1.24 -9.38
CA PHE A 445 22.57 -1.25 -9.99
C PHE A 445 22.64 -1.60 -11.47
N ARG A 446 23.52 -0.92 -12.23
CA ARG A 446 23.67 -1.16 -13.68
C ARG A 446 24.10 -2.58 -13.99
N GLU A 447 24.98 -3.18 -13.19
CA GLU A 447 25.39 -4.58 -13.35
C GLU A 447 24.27 -5.53 -12.94
N GLY A 448 23.61 -5.23 -11.83
CA GLY A 448 22.54 -6.04 -11.24
C GLY A 448 21.29 -6.16 -12.11
N VAL A 449 20.82 -5.09 -12.75
CA VAL A 449 19.60 -5.14 -13.60
C VAL A 449 19.77 -5.93 -14.90
N GLY A 450 20.97 -6.40 -15.23
CA GLY A 450 21.23 -7.18 -16.44
C GLY A 450 21.18 -6.33 -17.71
N GLN A 451 21.04 -6.96 -18.88
CA GLN A 451 21.03 -6.28 -20.20
C GLN A 451 19.75 -6.51 -21.00
N ASN A 452 18.85 -7.35 -20.50
CA ASN A 452 17.67 -7.77 -21.23
C ASN A 452 16.50 -6.81 -20.96
N TYR A 453 15.73 -6.53 -22.00
CA TYR A 453 14.42 -5.86 -21.90
C TYR A 453 14.45 -4.48 -21.21
N LEU A 454 15.59 -3.80 -21.28
CA LEU A 454 15.83 -2.51 -20.62
C LEU A 454 14.84 -1.41 -21.07
N ASN A 455 14.34 -1.52 -22.30
CA ASN A 455 13.33 -0.61 -22.83
C ASN A 455 11.95 -0.75 -22.14
N TYR A 456 11.71 -1.82 -21.37
CA TYR A 456 10.49 -2.02 -20.57
C TYR A 456 10.64 -1.58 -19.12
N GLY A 457 11.75 -0.94 -18.74
CA GLY A 457 11.98 -0.46 -17.38
C GLY A 457 12.41 0.99 -17.31
N ALA A 458 12.16 1.63 -16.18
CA ALA A 458 12.74 2.91 -15.81
C ALA A 458 13.20 2.85 -14.35
N ALA A 459 14.37 3.42 -14.06
CA ALA A 459 14.90 3.49 -12.70
C ALA A 459 15.00 4.92 -12.20
N TYR A 460 14.81 5.08 -10.88
CA TYR A 460 14.82 6.38 -10.21
C TYR A 460 15.81 6.42 -9.04
N PHE A 461 16.52 7.54 -8.94
CA PHE A 461 17.48 7.82 -7.89
C PHE A 461 17.58 9.33 -7.67
N PRO A 462 17.80 9.81 -6.43
CA PRO A 462 17.92 9.07 -5.18
C PRO A 462 16.57 8.68 -4.57
N TRP A 463 16.59 7.99 -3.44
CA TRP A 463 15.39 7.87 -2.60
C TRP A 463 14.92 9.24 -2.11
N VAL A 464 13.71 9.32 -1.57
CA VAL A 464 13.10 10.59 -1.15
C VAL A 464 12.83 10.63 0.34
N LYS A 465 13.05 11.79 0.96
CA LYS A 465 12.56 12.13 2.30
C LYS A 465 11.14 12.65 2.14
N SER A 466 10.17 11.81 2.42
CA SER A 466 8.76 12.14 2.31
C SER A 466 8.23 12.88 3.54
N ALA A 467 7.00 13.38 3.44
CA ALA A 467 6.20 13.93 4.53
C ALA A 467 4.88 13.14 4.69
N VAL A 468 4.90 11.86 4.30
CA VAL A 468 3.73 10.97 4.35
C VAL A 468 3.34 10.68 5.79
N LEU A 469 4.31 10.52 6.69
CA LEU A 469 4.09 10.39 8.13
C LEU A 469 4.32 11.73 8.82
N SER A 470 3.43 12.03 9.76
CA SER A 470 3.52 13.12 10.71
C SER A 470 3.91 12.61 12.09
N GLU A 471 4.16 13.51 13.03
CA GLU A 471 4.44 13.12 14.42
C GLU A 471 3.30 12.34 15.08
N ALA A 472 2.04 12.48 14.59
CA ALA A 472 0.90 11.73 15.10
C ALA A 472 0.94 10.24 14.72
N ASN A 473 1.77 9.88 13.74
CA ASN A 473 1.94 8.50 13.31
C ASN A 473 3.01 7.75 14.11
N VAL A 474 3.74 8.42 15.00
CA VAL A 474 4.71 7.81 15.91
C VAL A 474 4.06 7.73 17.29
N SER A 475 4.04 6.54 17.89
CA SER A 475 3.46 6.31 19.21
C SER A 475 4.44 5.52 20.10
N PHE A 476 4.07 5.22 21.35
CA PHE A 476 4.88 4.33 22.18
C PHE A 476 5.10 2.95 21.58
N ALA A 477 4.22 2.48 20.70
CA ALA A 477 4.40 1.20 20.04
C ALA A 477 5.64 1.16 19.14
N ASN A 478 6.24 2.32 18.82
CA ASN A 478 7.50 2.42 18.09
C ASN A 478 8.75 2.37 18.97
N PHE A 479 8.61 2.36 20.30
CA PHE A 479 9.74 2.34 21.22
C PHE A 479 9.90 0.93 21.80
N SER A 480 11.11 0.37 21.71
CA SER A 480 11.42 -0.88 22.39
C SER A 480 11.51 -0.68 23.91
N ASP A 481 11.35 -1.76 24.67
CA ASP A 481 11.43 -1.70 26.13
C ASP A 481 12.80 -1.19 26.61
N SER A 482 13.88 -1.61 25.93
CA SER A 482 15.25 -1.16 26.22
C SER A 482 15.47 0.33 25.92
N LEU A 483 14.88 0.83 24.83
CA LEU A 483 14.89 2.25 24.52
C LEU A 483 14.12 3.04 25.59
N MET A 484 12.95 2.55 25.99
CA MET A 484 12.14 3.18 27.03
C MET A 484 12.87 3.23 28.38
N ASP A 485 13.57 2.18 28.76
CA ASP A 485 14.37 2.15 30.00
C ASP A 485 15.56 3.12 29.95
N THR A 486 16.18 3.28 28.78
CA THR A 486 17.23 4.28 28.56
C THR A 486 16.69 5.70 28.73
N ILE A 487 15.54 6.01 28.10
CA ILE A 487 14.87 7.31 28.23
C ILE A 487 14.49 7.57 29.69
N ARG A 488 13.90 6.59 30.38
CA ARG A 488 13.53 6.68 31.80
C ARG A 488 14.75 7.06 32.63
N THR A 489 15.82 6.29 32.55
CA THR A 489 17.05 6.48 33.34
C THR A 489 17.65 7.88 33.11
N LYS A 490 17.74 8.33 31.85
CA LYS A 490 18.33 9.64 31.53
C LYS A 490 17.42 10.81 31.87
N THR A 491 16.11 10.70 31.65
CA THR A 491 15.13 11.73 32.03
C THR A 491 15.13 11.93 33.55
N LEU A 492 15.14 10.84 34.34
CA LEU A 492 15.29 10.87 35.79
C LEU A 492 16.59 11.57 36.22
N SER A 493 17.71 11.34 35.52
CA SER A 493 18.99 11.99 35.83
C SER A 493 18.98 13.50 35.58
N GLN A 494 18.20 13.99 34.61
CA GLN A 494 18.04 15.42 34.33
C GLN A 494 17.24 16.14 35.43
N PHE A 495 16.15 15.52 35.91
CA PHE A 495 15.40 16.03 37.05
C PHE A 495 16.25 16.08 38.33
N GLN A 496 17.11 15.08 38.54
CA GLN A 496 18.05 15.07 39.66
C GLN A 496 19.11 16.18 39.56
N ARG A 497 19.65 16.49 38.38
CA ARG A 497 20.61 17.60 38.20
C ARG A 497 19.96 18.96 38.39
N ALA A 498 18.73 19.15 37.90
CA ALA A 498 17.97 20.38 38.10
C ALA A 498 17.66 20.65 39.59
N ARG A 499 17.53 19.60 40.40
CA ARG A 499 17.39 19.67 41.87
C ARG A 499 18.67 20.12 42.59
N VAL A 500 19.84 20.07 41.94
CA VAL A 500 21.15 20.35 42.56
C VAL A 500 21.65 21.77 42.26
N GLU A 501 21.03 22.55 41.36
CA GLU A 501 21.35 23.98 41.22
C GLU A 501 20.91 24.76 42.48
N PRO A 502 21.84 25.37 43.24
CA PRO A 502 21.46 26.12 44.45
C PRO A 502 20.66 27.37 44.05
N GLY A 503 19.39 27.43 44.46
CA GLY A 503 18.59 28.66 44.42
C GLY A 503 17.63 28.85 43.25
N LYS A 504 17.46 27.86 42.35
CA LYS A 504 16.36 27.88 41.36
C LYS A 504 15.20 26.97 41.81
N GLN A 505 14.07 27.59 42.08
CA GLN A 505 12.80 26.87 42.29
C GLN A 505 12.30 26.38 40.92
N LEU A 506 12.10 25.08 40.75
CA LEU A 506 11.50 24.52 39.54
C LEU A 506 10.01 24.88 39.51
N ASP A 507 9.54 25.44 38.39
CA ASP A 507 8.11 25.58 38.08
C ASP A 507 7.55 24.19 37.76
N ILE A 508 7.27 23.41 38.81
CA ILE A 508 6.63 22.10 38.70
C ILE A 508 5.12 22.34 38.77
N SER A 509 4.44 22.09 37.66
CA SER A 509 2.99 22.22 37.53
C SER A 509 2.35 20.86 37.32
N VAL A 510 1.25 20.59 38.03
CA VAL A 510 0.40 19.42 37.80
C VAL A 510 -0.46 19.73 36.56
N ILE A 511 -0.57 18.75 35.66
CA ILE A 511 -1.49 18.81 34.52
C ILE A 511 -2.74 18.02 34.90
N GLU A 512 -3.84 18.72 35.20
CA GLU A 512 -5.13 18.08 35.43
C GLU A 512 -5.89 17.96 34.10
N ALA A 513 -6.28 16.73 33.77
CA ALA A 513 -7.14 16.44 32.63
C ALA A 513 -8.60 16.60 33.02
N GLU A 514 -9.30 17.57 32.44
CA GLU A 514 -10.76 17.63 32.53
C GLU A 514 -11.36 16.65 31.52
N THR A 515 -12.11 15.68 31.99
CA THR A 515 -12.85 14.73 31.16
C THR A 515 -14.36 14.89 31.34
N ASN A 516 -15.12 14.63 30.28
CA ASN A 516 -16.57 14.53 30.40
C ASN A 516 -16.97 13.21 31.07
N THR A 517 -18.26 13.05 31.38
CA THR A 517 -18.83 11.84 32.00
C THR A 517 -18.70 10.58 31.15
N THR A 518 -18.34 10.70 29.87
CA THR A 518 -18.04 9.60 28.94
C THR A 518 -16.54 9.29 28.82
N GLY A 519 -15.66 10.03 29.52
CA GLY A 519 -14.21 9.81 29.53
C GLY A 519 -13.43 10.51 28.42
N GLU A 520 -14.07 11.43 27.68
CA GLU A 520 -13.47 12.22 26.61
C GLU A 520 -12.74 13.43 27.20
N LEU A 521 -11.49 13.66 26.77
CA LEU A 521 -10.65 14.79 27.19
C LEU A 521 -11.21 16.11 26.67
N LEU A 522 -11.63 16.98 27.59
CA LEU A 522 -12.16 18.32 27.30
C LEU A 522 -11.08 19.40 27.38
N ASN A 523 -10.15 19.31 28.34
CA ASN A 523 -9.13 20.34 28.54
C ASN A 523 -7.92 19.85 29.37
N LEU A 524 -6.79 20.55 29.28
CA LEU A 524 -5.58 20.34 30.10
C LEU A 524 -5.28 21.63 30.88
N LYS A 525 -5.45 21.61 32.21
CA LYS A 525 -5.14 22.76 33.07
C LYS A 525 -3.77 22.59 33.70
N LYS A 526 -2.92 23.62 33.56
CA LYS A 526 -1.61 23.72 34.21
C LYS A 526 -1.79 24.46 35.54
N GLU A 527 -1.76 23.74 36.66
CA GLU A 527 -1.85 24.33 38.00
C GLU A 527 -0.50 24.21 38.73
N PRO A 528 -0.07 25.24 39.49
CA PRO A 528 1.14 25.15 40.32
C PRO A 528 0.94 24.16 41.47
N LEU A 529 1.99 23.39 41.82
CA LEU A 529 1.96 22.49 42.98
C LEU A 529 1.69 23.26 44.28
N LYS A 530 0.81 22.71 45.12
CA LYS A 530 0.50 23.30 46.44
C LYS A 530 1.66 23.05 47.40
N ASP A 531 1.91 24.00 48.31
CA ASP A 531 3.09 23.99 49.21
C ASP A 531 3.24 22.70 50.05
N ALA A 532 2.14 22.01 50.37
CA ALA A 532 2.18 20.75 51.12
C ALA A 532 2.77 19.57 50.32
N GLU A 533 2.52 19.53 48.99
CA GLU A 533 3.06 18.52 48.07
C GLU A 533 4.50 18.87 47.67
N TYR A 534 4.83 20.17 47.63
CA TYR A 534 6.21 20.64 47.49
C TYR A 534 7.08 20.19 48.69
N ASN A 535 6.52 20.26 49.91
CA ASN A 535 7.25 19.93 51.14
C ASN A 535 7.48 18.42 51.35
N SER A 536 6.60 17.53 50.87
CA SER A 536 6.82 16.07 50.93
C SER A 536 8.02 15.63 50.07
N LEU A 537 8.36 16.37 49.01
CA LEU A 537 9.56 16.16 48.19
C LEU A 537 10.87 16.67 48.87
N THR A 538 10.76 17.66 49.76
CA THR A 538 11.91 18.25 50.48
C THR A 538 12.39 17.44 51.68
N ALA A 539 11.63 16.46 52.16
CA ALA A 539 12.03 15.55 53.24
C ALA A 539 13.22 14.62 52.88
N TYR A 540 13.62 14.58 51.60
CA TYR A 540 14.75 13.80 51.08
C TYR A 540 16.05 14.62 51.00
N ARG A 541 16.40 15.36 52.08
CA ARG A 541 17.57 16.26 52.12
C ARG A 541 18.85 15.67 52.72
N ASP A 542 18.80 14.54 53.42
CA ASP A 542 19.99 13.94 54.05
C ASP A 542 20.05 12.43 53.82
N VAL A 543 20.82 11.95 52.84
CA VAL A 543 21.30 10.56 52.87
C VAL A 543 22.67 10.43 52.16
N THR A 544 23.70 10.22 52.97
CA THR A 544 25.11 9.93 52.63
C THR A 544 25.35 8.53 52.05
N ASP A 545 24.31 7.82 51.63
CA ASP A 545 24.35 6.44 51.15
C ASP A 545 23.70 6.32 49.76
N LYS A 546 24.54 6.34 48.72
CA LYS A 546 24.15 6.27 47.30
C LYS A 546 23.48 4.95 46.91
N SER A 547 23.62 3.89 47.72
CA SER A 547 23.16 2.54 47.38
C SER A 547 21.67 2.32 47.61
N ASN A 548 21.07 3.00 48.60
CA ASN A 548 19.65 2.86 48.96
C ASN A 548 18.71 3.78 48.18
N LEU A 549 19.22 4.87 47.59
CA LEU A 549 18.44 5.78 46.72
C LEU A 549 18.15 5.14 45.36
N LEU A 550 19.09 4.37 44.79
CA LEU A 550 18.91 3.69 43.51
C LEU A 550 17.80 2.63 43.57
N THR A 551 17.61 2.01 44.74
CA THR A 551 16.60 0.96 44.99
C THR A 551 15.22 1.49 45.38
N LYS A 552 15.13 2.76 45.82
CA LYS A 552 13.86 3.39 46.23
C LYS A 552 13.34 4.43 45.23
N VAL A 553 14.20 5.11 44.48
CA VAL A 553 13.78 5.99 43.37
C VAL A 553 13.30 5.18 42.16
N THR A 554 13.74 3.93 42.02
CA THR A 554 13.16 2.96 41.08
C THR A 554 11.73 2.54 41.44
N GLN A 555 11.24 2.85 42.65
CA GLN A 555 9.89 2.54 43.14
C GLN A 555 8.95 3.75 43.27
N THR A 556 9.39 4.94 42.89
CA THR A 556 8.50 6.11 42.89
C THR A 556 8.58 6.76 41.53
N ASN A 557 7.96 6.07 40.57
CA ASN A 557 7.80 6.60 39.24
C ASN A 557 6.83 7.80 39.29
N ILE A 558 7.03 8.74 38.37
CA ILE A 558 5.95 9.62 37.88
C ILE A 558 4.71 8.80 37.42
N PHE A 559 4.93 7.52 37.10
CA PHE A 559 3.92 6.50 36.81
C PHE A 559 3.21 5.92 38.05
N ASP A 560 3.79 5.99 39.25
CA ASP A 560 3.11 5.61 40.50
C ASP A 560 2.22 6.76 41.01
N LEU A 561 2.50 8.00 40.61
CA LEU A 561 1.63 9.15 40.90
C LEU A 561 0.22 8.98 40.30
N ALA A 562 0.10 8.31 39.15
CA ALA A 562 -1.19 7.95 38.55
C ALA A 562 -1.95 6.86 39.34
N LYS A 563 -1.23 6.05 40.12
CA LYS A 563 -1.77 4.98 40.96
C LYS A 563 -2.22 5.51 42.32
N ASP A 564 -1.50 6.48 42.87
CA ASP A 564 -1.84 7.17 44.12
C ASP A 564 -3.02 8.16 43.98
N MET A 565 -3.40 8.52 42.75
CA MET A 565 -4.61 9.31 42.45
C MET A 565 -5.94 8.52 42.54
N ASN A 566 -5.91 7.25 42.95
CA ASN A 566 -7.10 6.40 43.13
C ASN A 566 -8.06 6.37 41.92
N LEU A 567 -7.52 6.48 40.70
CA LEU A 567 -8.27 6.17 39.48
C LEU A 567 -8.30 4.64 39.33
N PRO A 568 -9.47 4.00 39.20
CA PRO A 568 -9.58 2.55 39.27
C PRO A 568 -8.89 1.91 38.06
N VAL A 569 -7.67 1.38 38.21
CA VAL A 569 -6.95 0.65 37.16
C VAL A 569 -7.57 -0.74 37.00
N SER A 570 -8.65 -0.84 36.22
CA SER A 570 -9.19 -2.12 35.74
C SER A 570 -8.43 -2.56 34.48
N ALA A 571 -8.00 -3.81 34.43
CA ALA A 571 -7.35 -4.49 33.31
C ALA A 571 -8.20 -4.49 32.01
N ASN A 572 -8.31 -3.34 31.37
CA ASN A 572 -9.03 -3.12 30.12
C ASN A 572 -8.02 -2.68 29.05
N PRO A 573 -7.84 -3.45 27.96
CA PRO A 573 -6.93 -3.10 26.85
C PRO A 573 -7.22 -1.72 26.24
N GLN A 574 -8.47 -1.28 26.26
CA GLN A 574 -8.86 0.06 25.79
C GLN A 574 -8.35 1.18 26.72
N ARG A 575 -8.21 0.92 28.02
CA ARG A 575 -7.58 1.85 28.97
C ARG A 575 -6.07 1.86 28.85
N GLU A 576 -5.43 0.72 28.60
CA GLU A 576 -3.97 0.65 28.38
C GLU A 576 -3.55 1.41 27.10
N ALA A 577 -4.35 1.35 26.03
CA ALA A 577 -4.17 2.18 24.83
C ALA A 577 -4.38 3.67 25.10
N LEU A 578 -5.34 4.02 25.98
CA LEU A 578 -5.60 5.39 26.42
C LEU A 578 -4.44 5.93 27.28
N ASP A 579 -3.94 5.11 28.22
CA ASP A 579 -2.81 5.41 29.11
C ASP A 579 -1.53 5.63 28.29
N ASN A 580 -1.26 4.78 27.30
CA ASN A 580 -0.12 4.97 26.39
C ASN A 580 -0.25 6.25 25.56
N THR A 581 -1.45 6.62 25.12
CA THR A 581 -1.66 7.88 24.38
C THR A 581 -1.43 9.11 25.27
N VAL A 582 -1.94 9.09 26.51
CA VAL A 582 -1.74 10.16 27.49
C VAL A 582 -0.27 10.31 27.84
N VAL A 583 0.41 9.20 28.15
CA VAL A 583 1.84 9.21 28.47
C VAL A 583 2.65 9.69 27.26
N HIS A 584 2.23 9.36 26.03
CA HIS A 584 2.96 9.72 24.82
C HIS A 584 2.92 11.25 24.65
N ASN A 585 1.73 11.83 24.79
CA ASN A 585 1.54 13.27 24.72
C ASN A 585 2.25 14.01 25.86
N ALA A 586 2.26 13.44 27.08
CA ALA A 586 3.02 13.99 28.20
C ALA A 586 4.53 13.98 27.92
N MET A 587 5.08 12.87 27.41
CA MET A 587 6.50 12.77 27.08
C MET A 587 6.92 13.67 25.92
N LYS A 588 6.07 13.85 24.90
CA LYS A 588 6.29 14.84 23.83
C LYS A 588 6.42 16.26 24.38
N THR A 589 5.62 16.58 25.40
CA THR A 589 5.59 17.93 25.99
C THR A 589 6.75 18.16 26.98
N LEU A 590 7.06 17.14 27.79
CA LEU A 590 7.96 17.27 28.94
C LEU A 590 9.42 16.89 28.63
N SER A 591 9.66 16.02 27.65
CA SER A 591 11.00 15.49 27.36
C SER A 591 11.50 15.92 25.98
N LYS A 592 12.56 16.74 25.96
CA LYS A 592 13.27 17.12 24.73
C LYS A 592 13.89 15.91 24.04
N ASP A 593 14.49 15.00 24.81
CA ASP A 593 15.12 13.78 24.31
C ASP A 593 14.09 12.84 23.65
N TYR A 594 12.89 12.74 24.23
CA TYR A 594 11.79 12.00 23.62
C TYR A 594 11.42 12.58 22.26
N MET A 595 11.30 13.91 22.15
CA MET A 595 11.01 14.57 20.87
C MET A 595 12.12 14.43 19.83
N VAL A 596 13.38 14.38 20.25
CA VAL A 596 14.50 14.06 19.34
C VAL A 596 14.32 12.65 18.77
N LEU A 597 13.98 11.67 19.60
CA LEU A 597 13.74 10.29 19.18
C LEU A 597 12.52 10.15 18.26
N VAL A 598 11.39 10.80 18.60
CA VAL A 598 10.20 10.83 17.74
C VAL A 598 10.54 11.36 16.35
N LYS A 599 11.30 12.46 16.27
CA LYS A 599 11.73 13.04 14.98
C LYS A 599 12.68 12.13 14.22
N ALA A 600 13.60 11.45 14.91
CA ALA A 600 14.53 10.50 14.30
C ALA A 600 13.79 9.27 13.73
N ILE A 601 12.85 8.69 14.49
CA ILE A 601 11.97 7.61 14.04
C ILE A 601 11.16 8.05 12.82
N MET A 602 10.52 9.22 12.89
CA MET A 602 9.73 9.77 11.78
C MET A 602 10.59 9.98 10.53
N THR A 603 11.81 10.51 10.68
CA THR A 603 12.74 10.72 9.56
C THR A 603 13.13 9.38 8.89
N TYR A 604 13.39 8.35 9.70
CA TYR A 604 13.70 7.02 9.19
C TYR A 604 12.52 6.45 8.40
N LEU A 605 11.31 6.46 8.97
CA LEU A 605 10.11 5.90 8.34
C LEU A 605 9.62 6.71 7.13
N ASN A 606 9.94 8.01 7.06
CA ASN A 606 9.62 8.85 5.90
C ASN A 606 10.64 8.74 4.76
N THR A 607 11.74 8.00 4.92
CA THR A 607 12.67 7.76 3.83
C THR A 607 12.15 6.64 2.94
N LEU A 608 11.64 6.99 1.77
CA LEU A 608 10.90 6.08 0.89
C LEU A 608 11.54 5.95 -0.50
N PRO A 609 11.41 4.77 -1.13
CA PRO A 609 11.73 4.61 -2.54
C PRO A 609 10.76 5.40 -3.44
N PRO A 610 11.25 6.05 -4.52
CA PRO A 610 10.45 6.95 -5.35
C PRO A 610 9.58 6.26 -6.41
N ALA A 611 9.76 4.98 -6.75
CA ALA A 611 9.04 4.35 -7.86
C ALA A 611 7.50 4.45 -7.73
N ALA A 612 6.97 4.37 -6.50
CA ALA A 612 5.53 4.55 -6.27
C ALA A 612 5.07 6.02 -6.45
N ALA A 613 5.88 6.99 -6.04
CA ALA A 613 5.63 8.40 -6.34
C ALA A 613 5.63 8.63 -7.85
N MET A 614 6.55 7.99 -8.57
CA MET A 614 6.65 8.06 -10.02
C MET A 614 5.47 7.42 -10.74
N ALA A 615 4.93 6.31 -10.23
CA ALA A 615 3.68 5.76 -10.74
C ALA A 615 2.55 6.80 -10.64
N GLY A 616 2.49 7.56 -9.55
CA GLY A 616 1.52 8.65 -9.37
C GLY A 616 1.76 9.79 -10.36
N VAL A 617 3.02 10.22 -10.52
CA VAL A 617 3.40 11.24 -11.51
C VAL A 617 3.04 10.80 -12.93
N TYR A 618 3.24 9.53 -13.29
CA TYR A 618 2.85 9.00 -14.60
C TYR A 618 1.34 9.09 -14.78
N THR A 619 0.56 8.68 -13.78
CA THR A 619 -0.91 8.84 -13.79
C THR A 619 -1.31 10.30 -13.98
N ALA A 620 -0.75 11.22 -13.19
CA ALA A 620 -1.06 12.63 -13.30
C ALA A 620 -0.70 13.23 -14.67
N VAL A 621 0.47 12.89 -15.22
CA VAL A 621 0.91 13.41 -16.51
C VAL A 621 0.05 12.84 -17.63
N ASP A 622 -0.21 11.55 -17.62
CA ASP A 622 -1.02 10.89 -18.65
C ASP A 622 -2.43 11.45 -18.69
N THR A 623 -3.09 11.61 -17.54
CA THR A 623 -4.45 12.18 -17.46
C THR A 623 -4.51 13.62 -17.96
N ASN A 624 -3.50 14.44 -17.64
CA ASN A 624 -3.54 15.88 -17.97
C ASN A 624 -2.98 16.20 -19.36
N ARG A 625 -2.11 15.36 -19.90
CA ARG A 625 -1.25 15.71 -21.04
C ARG A 625 -1.03 14.59 -22.06
N GLY A 626 -1.56 13.41 -21.81
CA GLY A 626 -1.36 12.23 -22.63
C GLY A 626 -0.02 11.54 -22.37
N VAL A 627 0.00 10.23 -22.63
CA VAL A 627 1.16 9.34 -22.43
C VAL A 627 2.40 9.73 -23.25
N TRP A 628 2.20 10.50 -24.33
CA TRP A 628 3.27 11.03 -25.18
C TRP A 628 4.04 12.17 -24.54
N LYS A 629 3.60 12.73 -23.41
CA LYS A 629 4.40 13.68 -22.63
C LYS A 629 5.35 12.93 -21.69
N ALA A 630 6.65 13.25 -21.79
CA ALA A 630 7.67 12.83 -20.83
C ALA A 630 7.28 13.18 -19.37
N PRO A 631 7.25 12.21 -18.44
CA PRO A 631 6.92 12.43 -17.02
C PRO A 631 8.11 12.98 -16.23
N ALA A 632 8.69 14.08 -16.72
CA ALA A 632 9.79 14.82 -16.11
C ALA A 632 9.51 16.32 -16.14
N ASN A 633 10.28 17.07 -15.36
CA ASN A 633 10.00 18.45 -14.98
C ASN A 633 8.64 18.56 -14.25
N VAL A 634 8.41 17.65 -13.31
CA VAL A 634 7.20 17.58 -12.47
C VAL A 634 7.64 17.56 -11.00
N SER A 635 6.99 18.37 -10.17
CA SER A 635 7.25 18.40 -8.72
C SER A 635 6.69 17.16 -8.03
N LEU A 636 7.42 16.64 -7.04
CA LEU A 636 6.95 15.55 -6.20
C LEU A 636 6.19 16.09 -4.99
N ASN A 637 4.91 15.73 -4.88
CA ASN A 637 4.07 16.06 -3.74
C ASN A 637 4.39 15.13 -2.56
N GLY A 638 4.30 15.67 -1.35
CA GLY A 638 4.62 14.91 -0.14
C GLY A 638 6.11 14.54 -0.03
N VAL A 639 7.00 15.22 -0.76
CA VAL A 639 8.45 15.05 -0.71
C VAL A 639 9.11 16.35 -0.25
N VAL A 640 9.93 16.25 0.80
CA VAL A 640 10.70 17.36 1.35
C VAL A 640 11.98 17.57 0.56
N ALA A 641 12.75 16.50 0.32
CA ALA A 641 14.01 16.52 -0.40
C ALA A 641 14.43 15.11 -0.85
N PRO A 642 15.31 14.95 -1.85
CA PRO A 642 15.98 13.68 -2.08
C PRO A 642 16.97 13.34 -0.96
N THR A 643 17.29 12.06 -0.77
CA THR A 643 18.27 11.59 0.22
C THR A 643 19.68 12.04 -0.13
N VAL A 644 20.02 12.09 -1.41
CA VAL A 644 21.31 12.55 -1.93
C VAL A 644 21.11 13.82 -2.74
N SER A 645 21.98 14.81 -2.54
CA SER A 645 22.00 16.00 -3.41
C SER A 645 22.88 15.72 -4.63
N LEU A 646 22.33 15.91 -5.83
CA LEU A 646 23.04 15.67 -7.09
C LEU A 646 23.44 16.98 -7.74
N SER A 647 24.72 17.11 -8.11
CA SER A 647 25.18 18.15 -9.01
C SER A 647 24.86 17.80 -10.47
N ASP A 648 25.02 18.77 -11.37
CA ASP A 648 24.83 18.52 -12.81
C ASP A 648 25.83 17.49 -13.34
N LYS A 649 27.05 17.46 -12.78
CA LYS A 649 28.07 16.46 -13.11
C LYS A 649 27.64 15.07 -12.65
N ASP A 650 27.10 14.94 -11.44
CA ASP A 650 26.62 13.65 -10.93
C ASP A 650 25.46 13.12 -11.79
N GLN A 651 24.50 14.00 -12.11
CA GLN A 651 23.38 13.64 -12.99
C GLN A 651 23.83 13.22 -14.38
N GLY A 652 24.80 13.92 -14.97
CA GLY A 652 25.35 13.56 -16.29
C GLY A 652 25.81 12.11 -16.36
N ARG A 653 26.30 11.56 -15.25
CA ARG A 653 26.74 10.17 -15.13
C ARG A 653 25.59 9.17 -14.97
N LEU A 654 24.45 9.60 -14.46
CA LEU A 654 23.22 8.80 -14.39
C LEU A 654 22.55 8.69 -15.76
N ASN A 655 22.69 9.74 -16.57
CA ASN A 655 22.03 9.90 -17.85
C ASN A 655 22.37 8.79 -18.86
N ILE A 656 23.64 8.55 -19.21
CA ILE A 656 24.08 7.39 -20.01
C ILE A 656 25.43 6.93 -19.45
N ASP A 657 25.56 5.63 -19.21
CA ASP A 657 26.84 5.01 -18.89
C ASP A 657 27.66 4.74 -20.16
N ALA A 658 28.93 5.12 -20.17
CA ALA A 658 29.80 4.90 -21.33
C ALA A 658 30.06 3.41 -21.63
N VAL A 659 29.93 2.53 -20.62
CA VAL A 659 30.24 1.09 -20.75
C VAL A 659 28.96 0.28 -20.95
N SER A 660 27.99 0.42 -20.05
CA SER A 660 26.77 -0.38 -20.04
C SER A 660 25.63 0.21 -20.88
N GLY A 661 25.72 1.49 -21.29
CA GLY A 661 24.66 2.18 -22.05
C GLY A 661 23.38 2.47 -21.25
N LYS A 662 23.36 2.17 -19.95
CA LYS A 662 22.16 2.24 -19.10
C LYS A 662 21.91 3.61 -18.50
N SER A 663 20.63 3.98 -18.41
CA SER A 663 20.18 5.24 -17.80
C SER A 663 19.51 5.03 -16.44
N ILE A 664 19.61 6.05 -15.59
CA ILE A 664 18.88 6.19 -14.33
C ILE A 664 18.36 7.63 -14.28
N ASN A 665 17.10 7.81 -13.89
CA ASN A 665 16.46 9.12 -13.84
C ASN A 665 16.71 9.80 -12.49
N ALA A 666 17.15 11.06 -12.53
CA ALA A 666 17.48 11.83 -11.35
C ALA A 666 16.25 12.50 -10.73
N ILE A 667 16.17 12.53 -9.40
CA ILE A 667 15.26 13.39 -8.63
C ILE A 667 16.12 14.46 -7.94
N ARG A 668 15.82 15.74 -8.17
CA ARG A 668 16.70 16.85 -7.76
C ARG A 668 15.94 18.02 -7.16
N PRO A 669 16.50 18.72 -6.15
CA PRO A 669 15.95 19.96 -5.65
C PRO A 669 16.40 21.13 -6.52
N PHE A 670 15.46 22.04 -6.81
CA PHE A 670 15.70 23.28 -7.52
C PHE A 670 15.24 24.47 -6.66
N PRO A 671 16.10 25.48 -6.42
CA PRO A 671 15.72 26.68 -5.69
C PRO A 671 14.47 27.33 -6.31
N GLY A 672 13.43 27.54 -5.50
CA GLY A 672 12.17 28.15 -5.93
C GLY A 672 11.19 27.23 -6.66
N LEU A 673 11.61 26.04 -7.11
CA LEU A 673 10.74 25.06 -7.81
C LEU A 673 10.49 23.76 -7.01
N GLY A 674 11.22 23.56 -5.91
CA GLY A 674 11.10 22.38 -5.05
C GLY A 674 11.83 21.16 -5.61
N THR A 675 11.40 19.96 -5.21
CA THR A 675 12.00 18.70 -5.69
C THR A 675 11.31 18.24 -6.97
N LEU A 676 12.06 18.18 -8.07
CA LEU A 676 11.57 17.81 -9.39
C LEU A 676 12.10 16.44 -9.82
N VAL A 677 11.25 15.72 -10.55
CA VAL A 677 11.69 14.60 -11.40
C VAL A 677 12.43 15.19 -12.60
N TRP A 678 13.69 14.80 -12.79
CA TRP A 678 14.60 15.45 -13.73
C TRP A 678 15.28 14.45 -14.68
N GLY A 679 14.51 13.47 -15.14
CA GLY A 679 14.89 12.51 -16.18
C GLY A 679 13.67 11.71 -16.67
N ALA A 680 13.65 11.35 -17.95
CA ALA A 680 12.56 10.58 -18.58
C ALA A 680 13.07 9.47 -19.51
N ARG A 681 14.21 8.85 -19.16
CA ARG A 681 14.82 7.75 -19.92
C ARG A 681 14.38 6.39 -19.40
N THR A 682 14.21 5.43 -20.31
CA THR A 682 14.13 4.00 -19.95
C THR A 682 15.50 3.52 -19.49
N LEU A 683 15.64 2.28 -19.01
CA LEU A 683 16.96 1.72 -18.71
C LEU A 683 17.83 1.59 -19.98
N ASP A 684 17.21 1.54 -21.16
CA ASP A 684 17.87 1.45 -22.47
C ASP A 684 18.33 2.82 -22.98
N GLY A 685 19.23 3.44 -22.22
CA GLY A 685 19.69 4.80 -22.43
C GLY A 685 20.37 5.07 -23.77
N ASN A 686 21.08 4.07 -24.29
CA ASN A 686 21.85 4.19 -25.52
C ASN A 686 21.02 3.95 -26.79
N SER A 687 19.82 3.38 -26.65
CA SER A 687 18.92 3.17 -27.78
C SER A 687 18.59 4.48 -28.49
N GLN A 688 18.47 4.44 -29.81
CA GLN A 688 17.96 5.58 -30.57
C GLN A 688 16.45 5.55 -30.69
N ASP A 689 15.82 4.39 -30.47
CA ASP A 689 14.38 4.20 -30.65
C ASP A 689 13.64 4.25 -29.30
N TRP A 690 14.19 3.58 -28.29
CA TRP A 690 13.49 3.32 -27.02
C TRP A 690 14.08 4.04 -25.81
N ARG A 691 14.93 5.05 -26.05
CA ARG A 691 15.58 5.83 -24.97
C ARG A 691 14.60 6.43 -23.98
N TYR A 692 13.44 6.89 -24.44
CA TYR A 692 12.55 7.73 -23.66
C TYR A 692 11.29 6.99 -23.21
N ILE A 693 10.89 7.23 -21.96
CA ILE A 693 9.74 6.62 -21.30
C ILE A 693 8.44 6.90 -22.08
N ASN A 694 8.19 8.17 -22.42
CA ASN A 694 6.98 8.56 -23.13
C ASN A 694 6.91 7.93 -24.53
N VAL A 695 8.05 7.77 -25.21
CA VAL A 695 8.10 7.12 -26.53
C VAL A 695 7.70 5.64 -26.40
N ARG A 696 8.30 4.91 -25.45
CA ARG A 696 7.97 3.50 -25.21
C ARG A 696 6.50 3.32 -24.81
N ARG A 697 6.03 4.10 -23.85
CA ARG A 697 4.66 3.98 -23.32
C ARG A 697 3.59 4.37 -24.36
N THR A 698 3.87 5.38 -25.19
CA THR A 698 2.97 5.74 -26.31
C THR A 698 2.87 4.61 -27.32
N MET A 699 4.01 3.99 -27.68
CA MET A 699 3.99 2.82 -28.57
C MET A 699 3.17 1.67 -27.98
N ILE A 700 3.37 1.36 -26.70
CA ILE A 700 2.61 0.32 -26.00
C ILE A 700 1.10 0.62 -26.05
N MET A 701 0.69 1.85 -25.73
CA MET A 701 -0.73 2.24 -25.77
C MET A 701 -1.32 2.05 -27.17
N ILE A 702 -0.62 2.51 -28.21
CA ILE A 702 -1.10 2.40 -29.60
C ILE A 702 -1.19 0.93 -30.03
N GLU A 703 -0.16 0.13 -29.74
CA GLU A 703 -0.10 -1.30 -30.03
C GLU A 703 -1.27 -2.06 -29.38
N GLN A 704 -1.49 -1.85 -28.08
CA GLN A 704 -2.56 -2.54 -27.35
C GLN A 704 -3.96 -2.08 -27.80
N SER A 705 -4.14 -0.79 -28.09
CA SER A 705 -5.42 -0.25 -28.58
C SER A 705 -5.77 -0.85 -29.94
N ILE A 706 -4.83 -0.84 -30.88
CA ILE A 706 -5.04 -1.45 -32.21
C ILE A 706 -5.26 -2.95 -32.10
N LYS A 707 -4.48 -3.65 -31.26
CA LYS A 707 -4.62 -5.10 -31.03
C LYS A 707 -6.01 -5.44 -30.49
N LEU A 708 -6.52 -4.67 -29.53
CA LEU A 708 -7.86 -4.88 -28.95
C LEU A 708 -8.94 -4.67 -30.01
N ALA A 709 -8.87 -3.59 -30.79
CA ALA A 709 -9.84 -3.28 -31.83
C ALA A 709 -9.82 -4.30 -32.98
N ALA A 710 -8.63 -4.78 -33.36
CA ALA A 710 -8.46 -5.78 -34.42
C ALA A 710 -9.07 -7.14 -34.07
N ARG A 711 -9.30 -7.46 -32.78
CA ARG A 711 -9.93 -8.74 -32.36
C ARG A 711 -11.29 -8.97 -32.98
N ALA A 712 -12.06 -7.91 -33.23
CA ALA A 712 -13.38 -8.00 -33.85
C ALA A 712 -13.34 -8.52 -35.30
N TYR A 713 -12.17 -8.55 -35.94
CA TYR A 713 -11.99 -9.04 -37.32
C TYR A 713 -11.39 -10.44 -37.38
N VAL A 714 -11.19 -11.10 -36.24
CA VAL A 714 -10.77 -12.50 -36.21
C VAL A 714 -11.95 -13.36 -36.68
N PHE A 715 -11.70 -14.25 -37.63
CA PHE A 715 -12.71 -15.07 -38.33
C PHE A 715 -13.62 -14.34 -39.33
N GLU A 716 -13.42 -13.05 -39.56
CA GLU A 716 -14.03 -12.38 -40.71
C GLU A 716 -13.42 -12.88 -42.04
N PRO A 717 -14.14 -12.77 -43.17
CA PRO A 717 -13.58 -13.07 -44.49
C PRO A 717 -12.28 -12.29 -44.73
N ASN A 718 -11.18 -13.00 -45.05
CA ASN A 718 -9.88 -12.38 -45.34
C ASN A 718 -9.85 -11.81 -46.77
N ASP A 719 -10.59 -10.73 -46.99
CA ASP A 719 -10.77 -10.09 -48.29
C ASP A 719 -10.50 -8.57 -48.27
N ALA A 720 -10.53 -7.95 -49.44
CA ALA A 720 -10.25 -6.53 -49.61
C ALA A 720 -11.20 -5.59 -48.83
N ASN A 721 -12.43 -6.02 -48.54
CA ASN A 721 -13.38 -5.21 -47.78
C ASN A 721 -12.98 -5.17 -46.31
N THR A 722 -12.64 -6.33 -45.74
CA THR A 722 -12.13 -6.45 -44.37
C THR A 722 -10.85 -5.63 -44.22
N TRP A 723 -9.92 -5.74 -45.18
CA TRP A 723 -8.66 -4.97 -45.15
C TRP A 723 -8.89 -3.46 -45.16
N THR A 724 -9.80 -2.99 -46.03
CA THR A 724 -10.14 -1.56 -46.13
C THR A 724 -10.78 -1.04 -44.84
N THR A 725 -11.60 -1.87 -44.20
CA THR A 725 -12.26 -1.54 -42.93
C THR A 725 -11.23 -1.42 -41.80
N VAL A 726 -10.35 -2.42 -41.64
CA VAL A 726 -9.27 -2.40 -40.64
C VAL A 726 -8.33 -1.22 -40.87
N ARG A 727 -7.95 -0.95 -42.13
CA ARG A 727 -7.09 0.21 -42.47
C ARG A 727 -7.74 1.52 -42.05
N SER A 728 -9.03 1.71 -42.37
CA SER A 728 -9.77 2.94 -42.07
C SER A 728 -9.92 3.15 -40.57
N MET A 729 -10.22 2.08 -39.83
CA MET A 729 -10.30 2.08 -38.36
C MET A 729 -8.98 2.57 -37.74
N ILE A 730 -7.84 1.99 -38.14
CA ILE A 730 -6.52 2.37 -37.61
C ILE A 730 -6.14 3.79 -38.04
N ASN A 731 -6.39 4.16 -39.29
CA ASN A 731 -6.11 5.52 -39.79
C ASN A 731 -6.88 6.59 -39.00
N ASN A 732 -8.17 6.38 -38.72
CA ASN A 732 -8.98 7.33 -37.96
C ASN A 732 -8.45 7.50 -36.52
N PHE A 733 -8.00 6.41 -35.90
CA PHE A 733 -7.39 6.44 -34.58
C PHE A 733 -6.09 7.25 -34.55
N LEU A 734 -5.16 6.94 -35.45
CA LEU A 734 -3.87 7.62 -35.54
C LEU A 734 -4.02 9.10 -35.95
N PHE A 735 -5.01 9.40 -36.80
CA PHE A 735 -5.36 10.78 -37.15
C PHE A 735 -5.75 11.59 -35.90
N ASN A 736 -6.59 11.02 -35.04
CA ASN A 736 -7.01 11.67 -33.80
C ASN A 736 -5.83 11.87 -32.83
N LEU A 737 -4.93 10.88 -32.72
CA LEU A 737 -3.70 11.02 -31.92
C LEU A 737 -2.75 12.09 -32.46
N TRP A 738 -2.56 12.15 -33.78
CA TRP A 738 -1.79 13.22 -34.42
C TRP A 738 -2.40 14.60 -34.16
N LYS A 739 -3.73 14.73 -34.30
CA LYS A 739 -4.46 15.97 -34.00
C LYS A 739 -4.30 16.42 -32.54
N GLN A 740 -4.13 15.48 -31.61
CA GLN A 740 -3.85 15.74 -30.20
C GLN A 740 -2.36 16.04 -29.91
N GLY A 741 -1.48 15.96 -30.92
CA GLY A 741 -0.05 16.23 -30.80
C GLY A 741 0.76 15.04 -30.25
N ALA A 742 0.21 13.82 -30.28
CA ALA A 742 0.92 12.62 -29.86
C ALA A 742 1.98 12.15 -30.88
N LEU A 743 1.70 12.39 -32.16
CA LEU A 743 2.55 12.02 -33.29
C LEU A 743 3.19 13.27 -33.90
N ALA A 744 4.45 13.16 -34.31
CA ALA A 744 5.24 14.24 -34.90
C ALA A 744 5.04 14.28 -36.42
N GLY A 745 4.79 15.47 -36.97
CA GLY A 745 4.63 15.66 -38.42
C GLY A 745 3.81 16.90 -38.74
N GLY A 746 4.13 17.61 -39.82
CA GLY A 746 3.35 18.76 -40.27
C GLY A 746 2.03 18.36 -40.93
N SER A 747 1.94 17.12 -41.40
CA SER A 747 0.76 16.48 -41.97
C SER A 747 0.59 15.05 -41.41
N PRO A 748 -0.59 14.42 -41.54
CA PRO A 748 -0.79 13.03 -41.15
C PRO A 748 0.18 12.05 -41.84
N ASP A 749 0.49 12.30 -43.12
CA ASP A 749 1.37 11.44 -43.92
C ASP A 749 2.84 11.48 -43.45
N ASP A 750 3.26 12.59 -42.84
CA ASP A 750 4.57 12.68 -42.17
C ASP A 750 4.59 11.94 -40.82
N ALA A 751 3.41 11.77 -40.21
CA ALA A 751 3.26 11.31 -38.84
C ALA A 751 3.02 9.80 -38.72
N TYR A 752 2.27 9.21 -39.65
CA TYR A 752 2.01 7.77 -39.65
C TYR A 752 1.65 7.23 -41.04
N SER A 753 1.76 5.91 -41.21
CA SER A 753 1.30 5.19 -42.39
C SER A 753 0.74 3.83 -42.00
N VAL A 754 -0.42 3.48 -42.54
CA VAL A 754 -1.06 2.17 -42.34
C VAL A 754 -1.15 1.43 -43.67
N GLN A 755 -0.48 0.29 -43.75
CA GLN A 755 -0.40 -0.55 -44.94
C GLN A 755 -1.03 -1.91 -44.68
N ILE A 756 -1.90 -2.35 -45.59
CA ILE A 756 -2.55 -3.67 -45.56
C ILE A 756 -3.02 -4.05 -46.97
N GLY A 757 -2.62 -5.18 -47.51
CA GLY A 757 -3.21 -5.69 -48.75
C GLY A 757 -2.30 -6.63 -49.54
N LEU A 758 -2.89 -7.34 -50.52
CA LEU A 758 -2.18 -8.21 -51.46
C LEU A 758 -1.20 -7.41 -52.31
N GLY A 759 0.06 -7.84 -52.34
CA GLY A 759 1.15 -7.14 -53.03
C GLY A 759 1.67 -5.89 -52.29
N SER A 760 1.12 -5.58 -51.11
CA SER A 760 1.60 -4.52 -50.22
C SER A 760 2.25 -5.12 -48.97
N THR A 761 1.46 -5.76 -48.10
CA THR A 761 1.94 -6.40 -46.86
C THR A 761 1.72 -7.91 -46.84
N MET A 762 0.94 -8.43 -47.79
CA MET A 762 0.58 -9.84 -47.89
C MET A 762 0.88 -10.39 -49.28
N THR A 763 1.27 -11.65 -49.31
CA THR A 763 1.37 -12.49 -50.50
C THR A 763 0.08 -13.32 -50.68
N ALA A 764 -0.05 -14.01 -51.82
CA ALA A 764 -1.16 -14.94 -52.02
C ALA A 764 -1.12 -16.11 -51.01
N ASP A 765 0.07 -16.56 -50.64
CA ASP A 765 0.27 -17.61 -49.64
C ASP A 765 -0.13 -17.15 -48.23
N ASP A 766 0.12 -15.88 -47.88
CA ASP A 766 -0.35 -15.33 -46.60
C ASP A 766 -1.87 -15.43 -46.49
N ILE A 767 -2.58 -15.04 -47.55
CA ILE A 767 -4.05 -15.09 -47.60
C ILE A 767 -4.55 -16.53 -47.53
N LEU A 768 -3.93 -17.45 -48.29
CA LEU A 768 -4.30 -18.87 -48.30
C LEU A 768 -4.10 -19.52 -46.93
N ASN A 769 -3.06 -19.12 -46.20
CA ASN A 769 -2.77 -19.57 -44.84
C ASN A 769 -3.57 -18.80 -43.77
N GLY A 770 -4.46 -17.87 -44.17
CA GLY A 770 -5.33 -17.14 -43.26
C GLY A 770 -4.67 -15.96 -42.53
N TYR A 771 -3.49 -15.51 -42.94
CA TYR A 771 -2.81 -14.36 -42.37
C TYR A 771 -3.36 -13.04 -42.94
N MET A 772 -3.58 -12.07 -42.05
CA MET A 772 -3.87 -10.68 -42.39
C MET A 772 -2.79 -9.77 -41.81
N ASN A 773 -1.77 -9.42 -42.61
CA ASN A 773 -0.63 -8.64 -42.14
C ASN A 773 -0.91 -7.14 -42.27
N VAL A 774 -0.88 -6.42 -41.16
CA VAL A 774 -0.97 -4.95 -41.09
C VAL A 774 0.38 -4.38 -40.70
N THR A 775 0.88 -3.41 -41.45
CA THR A 775 2.09 -2.65 -41.11
C THR A 775 1.72 -1.23 -40.74
N VAL A 776 2.08 -0.82 -39.52
CA VAL A 776 1.85 0.54 -39.01
C VAL A 776 3.19 1.21 -38.75
N LEU A 777 3.43 2.35 -39.38
CA LEU A 777 4.61 3.20 -39.17
C LEU A 777 4.18 4.45 -38.41
N LEU A 778 4.99 4.88 -37.44
CA LEU A 778 4.66 5.98 -36.52
C LEU A 778 5.90 6.87 -36.28
N ALA A 779 5.69 8.18 -36.31
CA ALA A 779 6.66 9.17 -35.83
C ALA A 779 6.20 9.70 -34.46
N ILE A 780 6.79 9.20 -33.38
CA ILE A 780 6.42 9.60 -32.01
C ILE A 780 7.19 10.85 -31.58
N VAL A 781 6.52 11.77 -30.88
CA VAL A 781 7.15 13.00 -30.34
C VAL A 781 8.24 12.66 -29.32
N ARG A 782 9.43 13.25 -29.51
CA ARG A 782 10.57 13.13 -28.58
C ARG A 782 10.70 14.38 -27.71
N PRO A 783 11.12 14.25 -26.43
CA PRO A 783 11.34 15.41 -25.57
C PRO A 783 12.61 16.19 -25.95
N ALA A 784 12.57 17.51 -25.78
CA ALA A 784 13.76 18.35 -25.81
C ALA A 784 14.46 18.31 -24.44
N GLU A 785 15.48 17.47 -24.31
CA GLU A 785 16.24 17.30 -23.05
C GLU A 785 17.31 18.40 -22.84
N PHE A 786 17.89 18.92 -23.92
CA PHE A 786 18.97 19.90 -23.88
C PHE A 786 18.58 21.17 -24.62
N ILE A 787 18.80 22.33 -23.99
CA ILE A 787 18.66 23.66 -24.60
C ILE A 787 20.02 24.34 -24.51
N VAL A 788 20.63 24.65 -25.67
CA VAL A 788 21.93 25.32 -25.75
C VAL A 788 21.70 26.78 -26.14
N LEU A 789 21.96 27.71 -25.22
CA LEU A 789 21.92 29.14 -25.48
C LEU A 789 23.33 29.63 -25.84
N THR A 790 23.52 30.07 -27.09
CA THR A 790 24.79 30.61 -27.56
C THR A 790 24.72 32.13 -27.59
N PHE A 791 25.50 32.78 -26.72
CA PHE A 791 25.67 34.23 -26.71
C PHE A 791 26.91 34.61 -27.51
N GLN A 792 26.74 35.54 -28.46
CA GLN A 792 27.85 36.15 -29.19
C GLN A 792 27.74 37.66 -29.04
N GLN A 793 28.83 38.28 -28.61
CA GLN A 793 28.90 39.74 -28.58
C GLN A 793 28.99 40.23 -30.02
N GLN A 794 27.93 40.89 -30.49
CA GLN A 794 27.95 41.52 -31.79
C GLN A 794 28.88 42.74 -31.74
N MET A 795 29.76 42.90 -32.74
CA MET A 795 30.53 44.14 -32.89
C MET A 795 29.58 45.33 -32.95
N GLN A 796 29.86 46.36 -32.15
CA GLN A 796 29.09 47.59 -32.12
C GLN A 796 29.04 48.17 -33.53
N LYS A 797 27.86 48.19 -34.14
CA LYS A 797 27.61 48.94 -35.37
C LYS A 797 27.35 50.36 -34.91
N SER A 798 28.35 51.22 -35.11
CA SER A 798 28.33 52.65 -34.80
C SER A 798 27.06 53.33 -35.26
#